data_AF-A0A0M6ZBT7-F1
#
_entry.id   AF-A0A0M6ZBT7-F1
#
_cell.length_a   1.000
_cell.length_b   1.000
_cell.length_c   1.000
_cell.angle_alpha   90.00
_cell.angle_beta   90.00
_cell.angle_gamma   90.00
#
_symmetry.space_group_name_H-M   'P 1'
#
loop_
_entity.id
_entity.type
_entity.pdbx_description
1 polymer ?
#
loop_
_entity_poly.entity_id
_entity_poly.type
_entity_poly.pdbx_seq_one_letter_code
_entity_poly.pdbx_strand_id
1 'polypeptide(L)'
;MSGLVLNDSSGTPATITVSSASELMEAVAKATGGETILLEPGDYGDVLFHNISPDANITIKSQDSSDQAVFSSVKIASSSNITFDDVFVDFVPDSETSYLTKAVDVKYSSDITFQNSTIEGGPAVNGIDPDSPIGTENPSGSVLGLPAGRAAAIVDSSNVVFDNMEISQFHKGILLSNVAGFELLETEIHSLRTTPIHGAEVSNVLLEGNHFHSSTPWNLGGAGDHGDHVHFWIDGDQTFDSENIIIRDNYFEQGDGAALLGIYLDNNGDTEGNQFSNVLIENNVIFNGDRQGIRMEGVEDLSILNNTLLQSSGDEQDGPTIILRFGTENAVIEGNILSHEIASDNENQKIGDNVYVQMHDSSQPNYVGKLFVNALDPQALISELKAIPGSIVEGYGAELTAFDTSPEDVAGFIATEGHSGRDAMLVSFDAKNIFTDAGLVDEDTLEVVWTFSDGTTKSGVQVDHRFAEGGVQEVSVSVKLADGRTLEVQKTIEVESPNLFDLDLSDGVKDSSDLANSATTGSKVEVVDVDDRSAIRLNEDTVRVEASSDYYNNDSYTLSFDFKKDDADASGRVIDFPGSFAVFIGETDIPIAVTTDQGTQWLRAPVPQIQDNGWHSVSLTFSSEKGTLTLFVDGEVVQEVSGLKGAMQSGMAPQDLYLGDRFNKDHFEGALSDVSFLAYDLSQEEIVHRIENRDEDPGNPGDTGDTGDTGDTGDTGDTGDTGDTGDTGDTGDTGDTGDTGDTGDTGDTGDTGGKFDIVGDDGNNKIRRGNDDDAFDGGGGDDVLVGYGGNDVLVGGEGADTLIGGNGNDVLVADLDDIRIDGGKGHDILQFQDSEDVLDFSGFDGYHRNIEEIDIKNDHADTLKVHHLNENGSETGYLQISADSNDTVIFDDADSFSTASFIGTVEIDDEIFNAIETTRYRDEKLFLVSAEATILTDDGTVLATGEVPGSAEFQLGDLIF
;
A
#
# COMPACT_ATOMS: atom_id res chain seq x y z
N MET A 1 -19.40 14.47 -32.29
CA MET A 1 -19.85 13.24 -32.99
C MET A 1 -19.08 13.07 -34.29
N SER A 2 -17.87 12.53 -34.21
CA SER A 2 -17.19 11.83 -35.29
C SER A 2 -17.14 10.37 -34.88
N GLY A 3 -17.76 9.48 -35.66
CA GLY A 3 -17.90 8.07 -35.30
C GLY A 3 -16.54 7.36 -35.29
N LEU A 4 -16.19 6.78 -34.15
CA LEU A 4 -15.15 5.75 -34.05
C LEU A 4 -15.64 4.52 -34.82
N VAL A 5 -14.84 4.09 -35.79
CA VAL A 5 -15.06 2.86 -36.57
C VAL A 5 -14.37 1.73 -35.81
N LEU A 6 -15.15 0.80 -35.26
CA LEU A 6 -14.66 -0.23 -34.33
C LEU A 6 -14.28 -1.56 -34.99
N ASN A 7 -14.10 -1.60 -36.30
CA ASN A 7 -13.62 -2.79 -36.97
C ASN A 7 -12.74 -2.41 -38.17
N ASP A 8 -11.51 -2.90 -38.17
CA ASP A 8 -10.77 -3.03 -39.42
C ASP A 8 -11.45 -4.11 -40.28
N SER A 9 -11.43 -3.96 -41.59
CA SER A 9 -12.10 -4.90 -42.51
C SER A 9 -11.44 -6.29 -42.58
N SER A 10 -10.51 -6.62 -41.69
CA SER A 10 -9.67 -7.82 -41.71
C SER A 10 -9.97 -8.82 -40.58
N GLY A 11 -10.78 -8.45 -39.57
CA GLY A 11 -11.10 -9.30 -38.44
C GLY A 11 -9.97 -9.44 -37.43
N THR A 12 -9.07 -8.46 -37.38
CA THR A 12 -8.03 -8.33 -36.34
C THR A 12 -8.58 -7.41 -35.26
N PRO A 13 -8.42 -7.73 -33.95
CA PRO A 13 -8.89 -6.84 -32.88
C PRO A 13 -8.29 -5.43 -33.04
N ALA A 14 -9.12 -4.41 -32.89
CA ALA A 14 -8.73 -3.04 -33.15
C ALA A 14 -7.85 -2.47 -32.03
N THR A 15 -6.83 -1.70 -32.40
CA THR A 15 -6.17 -0.79 -31.46
C THR A 15 -6.90 0.55 -31.48
N ILE A 16 -7.34 1.02 -30.31
CA ILE A 16 -8.10 2.26 -30.14
C ILE A 16 -7.26 3.20 -29.27
N THR A 17 -6.86 4.36 -29.81
CA THR A 17 -6.16 5.37 -29.01
C THR A 17 -7.16 6.35 -28.42
N VAL A 18 -7.03 6.65 -27.13
CA VAL A 18 -7.87 7.58 -26.38
C VAL A 18 -7.00 8.56 -25.60
N SER A 19 -7.47 9.79 -25.45
CA SER A 19 -6.71 10.91 -24.84
C SER A 19 -7.39 11.49 -23.59
N SER A 20 -8.49 10.88 -23.14
CA SER A 20 -9.25 11.31 -21.97
C SER A 20 -10.08 10.19 -21.37
N ALA A 21 -10.49 10.35 -20.11
CA ALA A 21 -11.39 9.44 -19.41
C ALA A 21 -12.71 9.20 -20.16
N SER A 22 -13.32 10.24 -20.72
CA SER A 22 -14.57 10.10 -21.47
C SER A 22 -14.39 9.25 -22.74
N GLU A 23 -13.27 9.42 -23.45
CA GLU A 23 -12.95 8.59 -24.62
C GLU A 23 -12.64 7.15 -24.23
N LEU A 24 -11.95 6.94 -23.11
CA LEU A 24 -11.69 5.61 -22.54
C LEU A 24 -13.01 4.88 -22.23
N MET A 25 -13.91 5.53 -21.47
CA MET A 25 -15.22 4.96 -21.13
C MET A 25 -16.04 4.64 -22.39
N GLU A 26 -16.01 5.52 -23.39
CA GLU A 26 -16.68 5.27 -24.68
C GLU A 26 -16.07 4.13 -25.51
N ALA A 27 -14.76 3.90 -25.40
CA ALA A 27 -14.07 2.82 -26.08
C ALA A 27 -14.36 1.48 -25.39
N VAL A 28 -14.25 1.43 -24.06
CA VAL A 28 -14.54 0.23 -23.26
C VAL A 28 -15.99 -0.21 -23.41
N ALA A 29 -16.96 0.72 -23.33
CA ALA A 29 -18.38 0.39 -23.47
C ALA A 29 -18.77 -0.16 -24.86
N LYS A 30 -17.90 -0.01 -25.87
CA LYS A 30 -18.14 -0.53 -27.22
C LYS A 30 -17.20 -1.67 -27.60
N ALA A 31 -16.27 -2.02 -26.73
CA ALA A 31 -15.33 -3.10 -26.96
C ALA A 31 -16.10 -4.43 -26.96
N THR A 32 -15.75 -5.31 -27.90
CA THR A 32 -16.41 -6.61 -28.07
C THR A 32 -15.53 -7.77 -27.67
N GLY A 33 -14.22 -7.57 -27.56
CA GLY A 33 -13.24 -8.49 -27.04
C GLY A 33 -11.96 -8.55 -27.88
N GLY A 34 -10.81 -8.61 -27.21
CA GLY A 34 -9.48 -8.67 -27.82
C GLY A 34 -8.87 -7.32 -28.20
N GLU A 35 -9.62 -6.22 -28.10
CA GLU A 35 -9.11 -4.88 -28.44
C GLU A 35 -8.03 -4.42 -27.46
N THR A 36 -7.11 -3.59 -27.95
CA THR A 36 -6.16 -2.84 -27.12
C THR A 36 -6.54 -1.36 -27.15
N ILE A 37 -6.88 -0.81 -26.00
CA ILE A 37 -7.16 0.61 -25.80
C ILE A 37 -5.88 1.28 -25.29
N LEU A 38 -5.22 2.05 -26.17
CA LEU A 38 -4.01 2.80 -25.86
C LEU A 38 -4.35 4.17 -25.28
N LEU A 39 -3.81 4.47 -24.11
CA LEU A 39 -3.95 5.72 -23.39
C LEU A 39 -2.81 6.67 -23.78
N GLU A 40 -3.11 7.83 -24.36
CA GLU A 40 -2.09 8.89 -24.48
C GLU A 40 -1.68 9.37 -23.06
N PRO A 41 -0.43 9.84 -22.86
CA PRO A 41 0.00 10.35 -21.57
C PRO A 41 -0.94 11.44 -21.03
N GLY A 42 -1.32 11.34 -19.75
CA GLY A 42 -2.22 12.29 -19.11
C GLY A 42 -2.96 11.73 -17.90
N ASP A 43 -3.73 12.61 -17.26
CA ASP A 43 -4.57 12.31 -16.09
C ASP A 43 -6.00 11.95 -16.54
N TYR A 44 -6.40 10.73 -16.19
CA TYR A 44 -7.71 10.14 -16.45
C TYR A 44 -8.65 10.22 -15.23
N GLY A 45 -8.17 10.71 -14.08
CA GLY A 45 -8.95 10.89 -12.87
C GLY A 45 -9.55 9.59 -12.34
N ASP A 46 -10.70 9.69 -11.69
CA ASP A 46 -11.47 8.53 -11.24
C ASP A 46 -12.21 7.87 -12.40
N VAL A 47 -12.08 6.55 -12.54
CA VAL A 47 -12.83 5.75 -13.52
C VAL A 47 -13.68 4.68 -12.84
N LEU A 48 -14.86 4.43 -13.41
CA LEU A 48 -15.79 3.39 -12.98
C LEU A 48 -16.19 2.55 -14.18
N PHE A 49 -15.72 1.32 -14.23
CA PHE A 49 -16.20 0.29 -15.15
C PHE A 49 -17.32 -0.50 -14.48
N HIS A 50 -18.51 -0.42 -15.06
CA HIS A 50 -19.68 -1.10 -14.55
C HIS A 50 -20.41 -1.83 -15.68
N ASN A 51 -20.76 -3.10 -15.48
CA ASN A 51 -21.41 -3.96 -16.47
C ASN A 51 -20.62 -4.06 -17.79
N ILE A 52 -19.30 -4.17 -17.67
CA ILE A 52 -18.39 -4.33 -18.82
C ILE A 52 -17.97 -5.78 -18.92
N SER A 53 -18.49 -6.51 -19.90
CA SER A 53 -18.18 -7.94 -20.10
C SER A 53 -18.04 -8.26 -21.60
N PRO A 54 -16.94 -7.84 -22.25
CA PRO A 54 -16.64 -8.21 -23.64
C PRO A 54 -16.50 -9.74 -23.78
N ASP A 55 -16.73 -10.25 -25.00
CA ASP A 55 -16.68 -11.69 -25.32
C ASP A 55 -15.26 -12.29 -25.14
N ALA A 56 -14.25 -11.44 -25.10
CA ALA A 56 -12.85 -11.79 -24.85
C ALA A 56 -12.13 -10.63 -24.15
N ASN A 57 -10.99 -10.92 -23.54
CA ASN A 57 -10.21 -9.95 -22.78
C ASN A 57 -9.85 -8.70 -23.59
N ILE A 58 -10.12 -7.52 -23.04
CA ILE A 58 -9.65 -6.23 -23.57
C ILE A 58 -8.43 -5.76 -22.77
N THR A 59 -7.51 -5.04 -23.41
CA THR A 59 -6.32 -4.49 -22.73
C THR A 59 -6.34 -2.98 -22.76
N ILE A 60 -6.33 -2.35 -21.59
CA ILE A 60 -6.19 -0.91 -21.37
C ILE A 60 -4.73 -0.65 -21.00
N LYS A 61 -4.02 0.14 -21.82
CA LYS A 61 -2.57 0.25 -21.71
C LYS A 61 -2.03 1.66 -21.99
N SER A 62 -1.03 2.12 -21.24
CA SER A 62 -0.32 3.36 -21.57
C SER A 62 0.41 3.26 -22.92
N GLN A 63 0.33 4.34 -23.69
CA GLN A 63 1.04 4.42 -24.96
C GLN A 63 2.55 4.61 -24.78
N ASP A 64 2.99 5.25 -23.69
CA ASP A 64 4.38 5.54 -23.37
C ASP A 64 4.70 5.17 -21.92
N SER A 65 5.54 4.15 -21.70
CA SER A 65 5.91 3.68 -20.37
C SER A 65 6.80 4.65 -19.59
N SER A 66 7.36 5.68 -20.25
CA SER A 66 8.12 6.74 -19.58
C SER A 66 7.27 7.92 -19.13
N ASP A 67 6.00 7.94 -19.53
CA ASP A 67 4.99 8.96 -19.22
C ASP A 67 3.62 8.26 -19.18
N GLN A 68 3.43 7.40 -18.16
CA GLN A 68 2.26 6.54 -18.04
C GLN A 68 0.97 7.35 -17.91
N ALA A 69 -0.14 6.78 -18.37
CA ALA A 69 -1.47 7.31 -18.08
C ALA A 69 -1.79 7.14 -16.58
N VAL A 70 -2.26 8.23 -15.97
CA VAL A 70 -2.48 8.32 -14.52
C VAL A 70 -3.97 8.27 -14.20
N PHE A 71 -4.35 7.45 -13.23
CA PHE A 71 -5.69 7.36 -12.67
C PHE A 71 -5.68 7.79 -11.20
N SER A 72 -6.68 8.54 -10.75
CA SER A 72 -6.84 8.84 -9.32
C SER A 72 -7.43 7.66 -8.55
N SER A 73 -8.35 6.93 -9.17
CA SER A 73 -8.86 5.66 -8.67
C SER A 73 -9.48 4.82 -9.80
N VAL A 74 -9.48 3.50 -9.63
CA VAL A 74 -10.08 2.55 -10.59
C VAL A 74 -11.12 1.70 -9.86
N LYS A 75 -12.38 1.85 -10.26
CA LYS A 75 -13.49 1.05 -9.75
C LYS A 75 -14.02 0.13 -10.83
N ILE A 76 -14.19 -1.14 -10.51
CA ILE A 76 -14.68 -2.19 -11.41
C ILE A 76 -15.79 -2.93 -10.69
N ALA A 77 -16.99 -2.89 -11.23
CA ALA A 77 -18.17 -3.52 -10.65
C ALA A 77 -18.91 -4.34 -11.71
N SER A 78 -19.32 -5.56 -11.38
CA SER A 78 -20.16 -6.40 -12.26
C SER A 78 -19.56 -6.55 -13.67
N SER A 79 -18.24 -6.69 -13.75
CA SER A 79 -17.50 -6.63 -15.01
C SER A 79 -16.55 -7.82 -15.16
N SER A 80 -16.15 -8.11 -16.39
CA SER A 80 -15.20 -9.19 -16.67
C SER A 80 -14.31 -8.93 -17.87
N ASN A 81 -13.25 -9.73 -18.02
CA ASN A 81 -12.39 -9.73 -19.20
C ASN A 81 -11.70 -8.38 -19.45
N ILE A 82 -11.09 -7.81 -18.41
CA ILE A 82 -10.38 -6.51 -18.48
C ILE A 82 -8.96 -6.66 -17.94
N THR A 83 -7.97 -6.27 -18.74
CA THR A 83 -6.58 -6.10 -18.31
C THR A 83 -6.16 -4.64 -18.33
N PHE A 84 -5.58 -4.17 -17.24
CA PHE A 84 -4.79 -2.94 -17.17
C PHE A 84 -3.31 -3.31 -17.26
N ASP A 85 -2.60 -2.72 -18.21
CA ASP A 85 -1.18 -2.99 -18.48
C ASP A 85 -0.39 -1.69 -18.54
N ASP A 86 0.68 -1.56 -17.75
CA ASP A 86 1.54 -0.37 -17.75
C ASP A 86 0.80 0.93 -17.43
N VAL A 87 0.00 0.96 -16.37
CA VAL A 87 -0.74 2.16 -15.90
C VAL A 87 -0.28 2.60 -14.51
N PHE A 88 -0.53 3.87 -14.18
CA PHE A 88 -0.25 4.40 -12.85
C PHE A 88 -1.54 4.80 -12.14
N VAL A 89 -1.78 4.28 -10.93
CA VAL A 89 -2.85 4.74 -10.04
C VAL A 89 -2.21 5.60 -8.95
N ASP A 90 -2.36 6.92 -9.07
CA ASP A 90 -1.87 7.93 -8.12
C ASP A 90 -3.01 8.33 -7.17
N PHE A 91 -3.14 7.61 -6.07
CA PHE A 91 -4.17 7.85 -5.08
C PHE A 91 -3.73 8.92 -4.08
N VAL A 92 -4.32 10.11 -4.20
CA VAL A 92 -4.03 11.25 -3.32
C VAL A 92 -5.06 11.36 -2.19
N PRO A 93 -4.69 11.10 -0.91
CA PRO A 93 -5.62 11.23 0.21
C PRO A 93 -6.15 12.65 0.40
N ASP A 94 -7.45 12.74 0.70
CA ASP A 94 -8.16 13.97 0.98
C ASP A 94 -8.81 14.00 2.37
N SER A 95 -9.63 15.02 2.64
CA SER A 95 -10.29 15.16 3.95
C SER A 95 -11.34 14.10 4.26
N GLU A 96 -11.80 13.34 3.27
CA GLU A 96 -12.77 12.24 3.44
C GLU A 96 -12.09 10.86 3.46
N THR A 97 -10.80 10.80 3.14
CA THR A 97 -10.04 9.56 3.10
C THR A 97 -9.95 8.93 4.48
N SER A 98 -10.29 7.65 4.53
CA SER A 98 -10.25 6.80 5.72
C SER A 98 -9.53 5.50 5.41
N TYR A 99 -9.30 4.68 6.43
CA TYR A 99 -8.79 3.32 6.27
C TYR A 99 -9.68 2.40 5.42
N LEU A 100 -10.91 2.79 5.08
CA LEU A 100 -11.82 2.04 4.22
C LEU A 100 -11.78 2.50 2.76
N THR A 101 -11.24 3.69 2.48
CA THR A 101 -11.13 4.23 1.12
C THR A 101 -10.12 3.40 0.32
N LYS A 102 -10.40 3.12 -0.96
CA LYS A 102 -9.57 2.24 -1.80
C LYS A 102 -9.15 2.96 -3.08
N ALA A 103 -7.91 2.76 -3.53
CA ALA A 103 -7.44 3.23 -4.83
C ALA A 103 -7.99 2.36 -5.96
N VAL A 104 -7.96 1.04 -5.79
CA VAL A 104 -8.59 0.06 -6.68
C VAL A 104 -9.72 -0.67 -5.95
N ASP A 105 -10.91 -0.73 -6.55
CA ASP A 105 -12.08 -1.42 -5.98
C ASP A 105 -12.69 -2.36 -7.03
N VAL A 106 -12.53 -3.66 -6.85
CA VAL A 106 -13.06 -4.71 -7.74
C VAL A 106 -14.16 -5.46 -7.01
N LYS A 107 -15.38 -5.39 -7.55
CA LYS A 107 -16.56 -6.01 -6.95
C LYS A 107 -17.36 -6.79 -7.96
N TYR A 108 -17.91 -7.94 -7.56
CA TYR A 108 -18.83 -8.72 -8.41
C TYR A 108 -18.27 -9.03 -9.80
N SER A 109 -16.95 -9.17 -9.90
CA SER A 109 -16.24 -9.15 -11.18
C SER A 109 -15.42 -10.43 -11.36
N SER A 110 -15.08 -10.73 -12.61
CA SER A 110 -14.27 -11.91 -12.92
C SER A 110 -13.24 -11.66 -14.02
N ASP A 111 -12.13 -12.39 -14.02
CA ASP A 111 -11.13 -12.29 -15.10
C ASP A 111 -10.61 -10.84 -15.26
N ILE A 112 -10.13 -10.27 -14.15
CA ILE A 112 -9.56 -8.92 -14.07
C ILE A 112 -8.06 -9.02 -13.84
N THR A 113 -7.25 -8.31 -14.62
CA THR A 113 -5.79 -8.31 -14.48
C THR A 113 -5.25 -6.90 -14.37
N PHE A 114 -4.36 -6.66 -13.42
CA PHE A 114 -3.45 -5.52 -13.39
C PHE A 114 -2.04 -6.06 -13.57
N GLN A 115 -1.28 -5.50 -14.52
CA GLN A 115 0.08 -5.95 -14.77
C GLN A 115 1.04 -4.82 -15.14
N ASN A 116 2.32 -4.97 -14.79
CA ASN A 116 3.39 -3.99 -15.07
C ASN A 116 3.04 -2.57 -14.61
N SER A 117 2.26 -2.43 -13.55
CA SER A 117 1.59 -1.18 -13.18
C SER A 117 1.91 -0.78 -11.75
N THR A 118 1.73 0.49 -11.44
CA THR A 118 2.01 1.05 -10.10
C THR A 118 0.70 1.52 -9.45
N ILE A 119 0.54 1.22 -8.16
CA ILE A 119 -0.52 1.75 -7.30
C ILE A 119 0.17 2.43 -6.12
N GLU A 120 0.15 3.77 -6.10
CA GLU A 120 0.80 4.55 -5.06
C GLU A 120 -0.24 5.35 -4.28
N GLY A 121 -0.10 5.35 -2.96
CA GLY A 121 -0.91 6.15 -2.05
C GLY A 121 -0.18 7.40 -1.58
N GLY A 122 -0.60 7.93 -0.43
CA GLY A 122 0.04 9.11 0.12
C GLY A 122 -0.27 9.35 1.60
N PRO A 123 0.29 10.42 2.17
CA PRO A 123 0.10 10.77 3.57
C PRO A 123 -1.33 11.28 3.82
N ALA A 124 -1.89 10.93 4.97
CA ALA A 124 -3.19 11.41 5.38
C ALA A 124 -3.18 12.93 5.65
N VAL A 125 -4.17 13.63 5.11
CA VAL A 125 -4.42 15.06 5.39
C VAL A 125 -5.45 15.29 6.51
N ASN A 126 -6.09 14.21 6.96
CA ASN A 126 -6.93 14.15 8.16
C ASN A 126 -6.41 13.03 9.07
N GLY A 127 -6.79 13.02 10.35
CA GLY A 127 -6.47 11.91 11.23
C GLY A 127 -6.11 12.33 12.64
N ILE A 128 -5.55 11.38 13.39
CA ILE A 128 -4.92 11.66 14.67
C ILE A 128 -3.55 12.29 14.46
N ASP A 129 -3.15 13.16 15.38
CA ASP A 129 -1.78 13.66 15.44
C ASP A 129 -0.84 12.46 15.72
N PRO A 130 0.26 12.26 14.97
CA PRO A 130 1.16 11.12 15.15
C PRO A 130 1.75 11.01 16.57
N ASP A 131 1.85 12.11 17.30
CA ASP A 131 2.33 12.12 18.70
C ASP A 131 1.21 11.83 19.73
N SER A 132 0.00 11.50 19.26
CA SER A 132 -1.12 11.20 20.14
C SER A 132 -0.83 9.95 20.99
N PRO A 133 -1.34 9.89 22.24
CA PRO A 133 -1.18 8.70 23.08
C PRO A 133 -1.70 7.42 22.41
N ILE A 134 -1.04 6.29 22.66
CA ILE A 134 -1.47 4.96 22.20
C ILE A 134 -2.94 4.70 22.61
N GLY A 135 -3.75 4.22 21.68
CA GLY A 135 -5.19 4.01 21.86
C GLY A 135 -6.05 5.25 21.61
N THR A 136 -5.48 6.31 21.03
CA THR A 136 -6.27 7.42 20.51
C THR A 136 -7.01 6.96 19.25
N GLU A 137 -8.33 6.92 19.32
CA GLU A 137 -9.18 6.50 18.20
C GLU A 137 -9.67 7.72 17.38
N ASN A 138 -9.72 7.55 16.07
CA ASN A 138 -10.40 8.45 15.14
C ASN A 138 -11.24 7.60 14.17
N PRO A 139 -12.50 8.02 13.86
CA PRO A 139 -13.34 7.32 12.89
C PRO A 139 -12.68 7.02 11.54
N SER A 140 -11.77 7.87 11.07
CA SER A 140 -11.08 7.66 9.79
C SER A 140 -9.96 6.61 9.86
N GLY A 141 -9.48 6.23 11.04
CA GLY A 141 -8.30 5.35 11.19
C GLY A 141 -6.97 5.94 10.65
N SER A 142 -7.00 7.18 10.18
CA SER A 142 -5.85 7.87 9.60
C SER A 142 -4.99 8.53 10.66
N VAL A 143 -3.69 8.65 10.37
CA VAL A 143 -2.70 9.38 11.18
C VAL A 143 -2.09 10.45 10.30
N LEU A 144 -2.11 11.70 10.75
CA LEU A 144 -1.62 12.84 9.96
C LEU A 144 -0.18 12.64 9.54
N GLY A 145 0.10 12.83 8.25
CA GLY A 145 1.44 12.71 7.69
C GLY A 145 1.90 11.27 7.41
N LEU A 146 1.14 10.25 7.82
CA LEU A 146 1.44 8.84 7.52
C LEU A 146 0.51 8.30 6.42
N PRO A 147 0.90 7.23 5.71
CA PRO A 147 0.08 6.59 4.69
C PRO A 147 -1.39 6.35 5.08
N ALA A 148 -2.31 6.58 4.13
CA ALA A 148 -3.76 6.46 4.32
C ALA A 148 -4.42 5.54 3.29
N GLY A 149 -5.67 5.16 3.51
CA GLY A 149 -6.43 4.35 2.56
C GLY A 149 -5.94 2.90 2.42
N ARG A 150 -6.48 2.22 1.42
CA ARG A 150 -6.10 0.87 1.00
C ARG A 150 -5.69 0.87 -0.46
N ALA A 151 -4.66 0.10 -0.81
CA ALA A 151 -4.24 -0.06 -2.20
C ALA A 151 -5.36 -0.66 -3.06
N ALA A 152 -5.93 -1.78 -2.61
CA ALA A 152 -7.02 -2.43 -3.33
C ALA A 152 -8.03 -3.12 -2.40
N ALA A 153 -9.26 -3.27 -2.88
CA ALA A 153 -10.23 -4.21 -2.34
C ALA A 153 -10.81 -5.06 -3.46
N ILE A 154 -10.85 -6.37 -3.25
CA ILE A 154 -11.43 -7.36 -4.16
C ILE A 154 -12.51 -8.09 -3.37
N VAL A 155 -13.75 -7.93 -3.80
CA VAL A 155 -14.93 -8.38 -3.05
C VAL A 155 -15.86 -9.14 -3.98
N ASP A 156 -16.34 -10.31 -3.54
CA ASP A 156 -17.31 -11.12 -4.29
C ASP A 156 -16.90 -11.33 -5.76
N SER A 157 -15.63 -11.66 -5.97
CA SER A 157 -15.01 -11.67 -7.30
C SER A 157 -14.20 -12.93 -7.53
N SER A 158 -13.88 -13.22 -8.79
CA SER A 158 -13.09 -14.41 -9.14
C SER A 158 -12.03 -14.14 -10.19
N ASN A 159 -10.98 -14.95 -10.23
CA ASN A 159 -9.88 -14.84 -11.21
C ASN A 159 -9.33 -13.40 -11.34
N VAL A 160 -8.88 -12.83 -10.23
CA VAL A 160 -8.23 -11.51 -10.21
C VAL A 160 -6.72 -11.68 -10.09
N VAL A 161 -5.96 -11.06 -10.98
CA VAL A 161 -4.50 -11.22 -11.07
C VAL A 161 -3.82 -9.87 -10.97
N PHE A 162 -2.83 -9.77 -10.08
CA PHE A 162 -1.91 -8.65 -9.94
C PHE A 162 -0.51 -9.19 -10.23
N ASP A 163 0.10 -8.78 -11.35
CA ASP A 163 1.36 -9.36 -11.87
C ASP A 163 2.40 -8.28 -12.16
N ASN A 164 3.60 -8.40 -11.60
CA ASN A 164 4.67 -7.41 -11.75
C ASN A 164 4.18 -5.98 -11.40
N MET A 165 3.62 -5.84 -10.21
CA MET A 165 3.08 -4.58 -9.70
C MET A 165 4.07 -3.90 -8.74
N GLU A 166 3.93 -2.59 -8.55
CA GLU A 166 4.51 -1.86 -7.41
C GLU A 166 3.38 -1.23 -6.60
N ILE A 167 3.32 -1.52 -5.29
CA ILE A 167 2.26 -1.06 -4.40
C ILE A 167 2.88 -0.41 -3.16
N SER A 168 2.61 0.88 -2.94
CA SER A 168 3.23 1.58 -1.82
C SER A 168 2.41 2.72 -1.23
N GLN A 169 2.79 3.18 -0.02
CA GLN A 169 2.23 4.38 0.63
C GLN A 169 0.74 4.31 1.01
N PHE A 170 0.26 3.14 1.44
CA PHE A 170 -1.10 3.00 2.00
C PHE A 170 -1.13 2.63 3.49
N HIS A 171 -2.27 2.86 4.14
CA HIS A 171 -2.47 2.31 5.48
C HIS A 171 -2.56 0.78 5.46
N LYS A 172 -3.27 0.19 4.48
CA LYS A 172 -3.32 -1.26 4.20
C LYS A 172 -3.07 -1.54 2.72
N GLY A 173 -2.60 -2.74 2.38
CA GLY A 173 -2.49 -3.15 0.98
C GLY A 173 -3.82 -3.64 0.40
N ILE A 174 -3.89 -4.91 0.01
CA ILE A 174 -5.01 -5.56 -0.69
C ILE A 174 -5.93 -6.26 0.33
N LEU A 175 -7.23 -5.96 0.26
CA LEU A 175 -8.29 -6.69 0.94
C LEU A 175 -8.89 -7.73 -0.01
N LEU A 176 -9.05 -8.97 0.46
CA LEU A 176 -9.85 -10.02 -0.17
C LEU A 176 -11.09 -10.31 0.69
N SER A 177 -12.26 -10.41 0.09
CA SER A 177 -13.50 -10.79 0.78
C SER A 177 -14.38 -11.59 -0.15
N ASN A 178 -14.64 -12.86 0.15
CA ASN A 178 -15.38 -13.77 -0.74
C ASN A 178 -14.78 -13.81 -2.16
N VAL A 179 -13.53 -14.29 -2.26
CA VAL A 179 -12.75 -14.27 -3.51
C VAL A 179 -12.33 -15.69 -3.89
N ALA A 180 -12.58 -16.07 -5.15
CA ALA A 180 -12.19 -17.36 -5.71
C ALA A 180 -11.22 -17.18 -6.89
N GLY A 181 -9.94 -17.51 -6.70
CA GLY A 181 -8.90 -17.28 -7.71
C GLY A 181 -8.31 -15.89 -7.59
N PHE A 182 -7.36 -15.70 -6.68
CA PHE A 182 -6.56 -14.47 -6.61
C PHE A 182 -5.08 -14.81 -6.76
N GLU A 183 -4.41 -14.15 -7.69
CA GLU A 183 -2.98 -14.32 -7.92
C GLU A 183 -2.26 -12.99 -7.71
N LEU A 184 -1.23 -13.00 -6.87
CA LEU A 184 -0.28 -11.90 -6.68
C LEU A 184 1.10 -12.42 -7.07
N LEU A 185 1.63 -11.91 -8.17
CA LEU A 185 2.82 -12.44 -8.83
C LEU A 185 3.87 -11.34 -8.98
N GLU A 186 5.12 -11.66 -8.67
CA GLU A 186 6.30 -10.82 -8.96
C GLU A 186 6.14 -9.35 -8.52
N THR A 187 5.39 -9.11 -7.43
CA THR A 187 4.98 -7.76 -7.00
C THR A 187 5.84 -7.24 -5.86
N GLU A 188 6.20 -5.96 -5.94
CA GLU A 188 6.85 -5.17 -4.88
C GLU A 188 5.78 -4.49 -4.02
N ILE A 189 5.77 -4.75 -2.71
CA ILE A 189 4.86 -4.11 -1.76
C ILE A 189 5.61 -3.51 -0.59
N HIS A 190 5.56 -2.20 -0.43
CA HIS A 190 6.35 -1.54 0.60
C HIS A 190 5.74 -0.26 1.17
N SER A 191 6.33 0.23 2.26
CA SER A 191 5.93 1.50 2.88
C SER A 191 4.45 1.56 3.28
N LEU A 192 3.90 0.40 3.67
CA LEU A 192 2.56 0.29 4.21
C LEU A 192 2.57 0.50 5.72
N ARG A 193 1.52 1.07 6.31
CA ARG A 193 1.45 1.12 7.78
C ARG A 193 1.16 -0.23 8.41
N THR A 194 0.29 -1.04 7.82
CA THR A 194 -0.18 -2.29 8.46
C THR A 194 0.01 -3.50 7.54
N THR A 195 -1.07 -4.24 7.28
CA THR A 195 -1.03 -5.52 6.60
C THR A 195 -1.09 -5.36 5.07
N PRO A 196 -0.08 -5.86 4.34
CA PRO A 196 -0.08 -5.93 2.87
C PRO A 196 -1.25 -6.72 2.31
N ILE A 197 -1.43 -7.99 2.68
CA ILE A 197 -2.49 -8.85 2.13
C ILE A 197 -3.34 -9.39 3.26
N HIS A 198 -4.66 -9.16 3.18
CA HIS A 198 -5.56 -9.60 4.24
C HIS A 198 -6.97 -9.88 3.74
N GLY A 199 -7.73 -10.68 4.48
CA GLY A 199 -9.09 -11.01 4.09
C GLY A 199 -9.72 -12.21 4.78
N ALA A 200 -10.94 -12.53 4.37
CA ALA A 200 -11.65 -13.74 4.74
C ALA A 200 -12.35 -14.33 3.52
N GLU A 201 -12.87 -15.54 3.65
CA GLU A 201 -13.66 -16.19 2.58
C GLU A 201 -12.88 -16.31 1.27
N VAL A 202 -11.69 -16.93 1.31
CA VAL A 202 -10.80 -17.01 0.14
C VAL A 202 -10.61 -18.44 -0.34
N SER A 203 -10.63 -18.64 -1.66
CA SER A 203 -10.27 -19.92 -2.27
C SER A 203 -9.35 -19.74 -3.49
N ASN A 204 -8.44 -20.70 -3.72
CA ASN A 204 -7.51 -20.69 -4.85
C ASN A 204 -6.64 -19.42 -4.88
N VAL A 205 -5.96 -19.14 -3.78
CA VAL A 205 -5.05 -17.99 -3.65
C VAL A 205 -3.63 -18.42 -3.97
N LEU A 206 -2.93 -17.67 -4.84
CA LEU A 206 -1.52 -17.84 -5.13
C LEU A 206 -0.76 -16.53 -4.86
N LEU A 207 0.17 -16.56 -3.91
CA LEU A 207 1.15 -15.49 -3.71
C LEU A 207 2.53 -16.05 -4.10
N GLU A 208 3.08 -15.59 -5.23
CA GLU A 208 4.33 -16.11 -5.78
C GLU A 208 5.32 -15.03 -6.19
N GLY A 209 6.58 -15.16 -5.78
CA GLY A 209 7.66 -14.29 -6.29
C GLY A 209 7.60 -12.83 -5.80
N ASN A 210 6.83 -12.52 -4.77
CA ASN A 210 6.63 -11.14 -4.30
C ASN A 210 7.67 -10.73 -3.26
N HIS A 211 7.94 -9.44 -3.15
CA HIS A 211 8.80 -8.85 -2.12
C HIS A 211 7.99 -7.85 -1.28
N PHE A 212 7.93 -8.09 0.03
CA PHE A 212 7.23 -7.26 1.00
C PHE A 212 8.25 -6.62 1.93
N HIS A 213 8.31 -5.29 2.02
CA HIS A 213 9.34 -4.64 2.84
C HIS A 213 8.96 -3.26 3.38
N SER A 214 9.72 -2.78 4.37
CA SER A 214 9.70 -1.39 4.83
C SER A 214 8.34 -0.88 5.32
N SER A 215 7.54 -1.70 6.00
CA SER A 215 6.26 -1.27 6.59
C SER A 215 6.46 -0.37 7.81
N THR A 216 5.69 0.71 7.93
CA THR A 216 5.84 1.79 8.93
C THR A 216 4.60 1.99 9.82
N PRO A 217 4.22 1.00 10.64
CA PRO A 217 3.07 1.10 11.55
C PRO A 217 3.19 2.24 12.55
N TRP A 218 2.08 2.95 12.76
CA TRP A 218 1.96 3.93 13.82
C TRP A 218 1.75 3.24 15.18
N ASN A 219 2.74 3.35 16.07
CA ASN A 219 2.68 2.76 17.41
C ASN A 219 2.36 1.24 17.38
N LEU A 220 3.20 0.46 16.70
CA LEU A 220 3.00 -0.99 16.53
C LEU A 220 2.64 -1.71 17.85
N GLY A 221 1.51 -2.43 17.82
CA GLY A 221 1.00 -3.26 18.91
C GLY A 221 -0.03 -2.58 19.82
N GLY A 222 -0.64 -3.37 20.72
CA GLY A 222 -1.59 -2.87 21.71
C GLY A 222 -2.85 -2.25 21.08
N ALA A 223 -3.01 -0.93 21.23
CA ALA A 223 -4.14 -0.14 20.70
C ALA A 223 -3.71 0.85 19.59
N GLY A 224 -2.50 0.68 19.03
CA GLY A 224 -2.05 1.37 17.80
C GLY A 224 -2.23 0.47 16.57
N ASP A 225 -1.36 0.65 15.58
CA ASP A 225 -1.35 -0.18 14.38
C ASP A 225 -0.96 -1.62 14.69
N HIS A 226 -1.62 -2.56 14.04
CA HIS A 226 -1.28 -3.97 14.04
C HIS A 226 -1.08 -4.40 12.60
N GLY A 227 0.07 -4.99 12.30
CA GLY A 227 0.43 -5.41 10.95
C GLY A 227 0.99 -6.82 10.94
N ASP A 228 0.52 -7.59 9.97
CA ASP A 228 1.03 -8.89 9.57
C ASP A 228 1.51 -8.76 8.12
N HIS A 229 2.37 -9.63 7.59
CA HIS A 229 2.64 -9.62 6.14
C HIS A 229 1.46 -10.19 5.33
N VAL A 230 0.92 -11.30 5.80
CA VAL A 230 -0.27 -11.95 5.22
C VAL A 230 -1.19 -12.37 6.37
N HIS A 231 -2.45 -11.96 6.34
CA HIS A 231 -3.42 -12.33 7.37
C HIS A 231 -4.77 -12.69 6.78
N PHE A 232 -5.08 -13.98 6.77
CA PHE A 232 -6.44 -14.44 6.47
C PHE A 232 -7.12 -14.96 7.74
N TRP A 233 -8.40 -14.64 7.90
CA TRP A 233 -9.21 -15.14 9.00
C TRP A 233 -10.44 -15.89 8.50
N ILE A 234 -10.99 -16.76 9.35
CA ILE A 234 -12.34 -17.29 9.18
C ILE A 234 -13.33 -16.28 9.78
N ASP A 235 -14.31 -15.87 8.99
CA ASP A 235 -15.40 -15.03 9.49
C ASP A 235 -16.45 -15.86 10.23
N GLY A 236 -17.09 -15.29 11.24
CA GLY A 236 -18.05 -16.00 12.09
C GLY A 236 -19.33 -16.41 11.37
N ASP A 237 -19.65 -15.69 10.28
CA ASP A 237 -20.79 -15.90 9.38
C ASP A 237 -20.38 -16.53 8.03
N GLN A 238 -19.09 -16.78 7.82
CA GLN A 238 -18.58 -17.48 6.64
C GLN A 238 -19.35 -18.81 6.45
N THR A 239 -19.63 -19.17 5.20
CA THR A 239 -20.49 -20.32 4.89
C THR A 239 -19.76 -21.47 4.20
N PHE A 240 -18.48 -21.29 3.86
CA PHE A 240 -17.60 -22.26 3.20
C PHE A 240 -16.19 -22.22 3.81
N ASP A 241 -15.37 -23.25 3.61
CA ASP A 241 -13.97 -23.26 4.06
C ASP A 241 -13.11 -22.37 3.16
N SER A 242 -12.13 -21.68 3.75
CA SER A 242 -11.09 -21.03 2.94
C SER A 242 -10.10 -22.10 2.48
N GLU A 243 -9.89 -22.28 1.18
CA GLU A 243 -9.16 -23.46 0.67
C GLU A 243 -8.19 -23.18 -0.48
N ASN A 244 -7.21 -24.07 -0.66
CA ASN A 244 -6.25 -24.01 -1.76
C ASN A 244 -5.42 -22.71 -1.74
N ILE A 245 -4.73 -22.45 -0.63
CA ILE A 245 -3.88 -21.27 -0.47
C ILE A 245 -2.42 -21.69 -0.66
N ILE A 246 -1.74 -21.07 -1.63
CA ILE A 246 -0.34 -21.30 -1.94
C ILE A 246 0.42 -19.99 -1.76
N ILE A 247 1.44 -20.02 -0.90
CA ILE A 247 2.36 -18.90 -0.66
C ILE A 247 3.76 -19.42 -0.91
N ARG A 248 4.39 -19.04 -2.02
CA ARG A 248 5.72 -19.56 -2.37
C ARG A 248 6.68 -18.56 -2.97
N ASP A 249 7.97 -18.81 -2.79
CA ASP A 249 9.04 -18.05 -3.43
C ASP A 249 8.94 -16.52 -3.15
N ASN A 250 8.35 -16.11 -2.03
CA ASN A 250 8.24 -14.70 -1.63
C ASN A 250 9.38 -14.31 -0.67
N TYR A 251 9.73 -13.02 -0.67
CA TYR A 251 10.64 -12.40 0.28
C TYR A 251 9.89 -11.43 1.19
N PHE A 252 9.76 -11.78 2.47
CA PHE A 252 9.19 -10.94 3.52
C PHE A 252 10.33 -10.35 4.35
N GLU A 253 10.58 -9.07 4.17
CA GLU A 253 11.70 -8.35 4.74
C GLU A 253 11.20 -7.27 5.70
N GLN A 254 11.90 -7.07 6.81
CA GLN A 254 11.63 -5.92 7.67
C GLN A 254 11.97 -4.58 6.97
N GLY A 255 13.11 -4.53 6.27
CA GLY A 255 13.60 -3.34 5.58
C GLY A 255 13.87 -2.21 6.58
N ASP A 256 13.68 -0.96 6.15
CA ASP A 256 13.72 0.22 7.03
C ASP A 256 12.46 0.33 7.93
N GLY A 257 11.58 -0.65 7.85
CA GLY A 257 10.32 -0.70 8.58
C GLY A 257 10.41 -1.32 9.96
N ALA A 258 9.23 -1.47 10.57
CA ALA A 258 9.07 -2.20 11.81
C ALA A 258 8.95 -3.71 11.55
N ALA A 259 9.36 -4.51 12.54
CA ALA A 259 9.17 -5.95 12.50
C ALA A 259 7.68 -6.31 12.62
N LEU A 260 7.03 -6.60 11.50
CA LEU A 260 5.63 -7.01 11.47
C LEU A 260 5.47 -8.48 11.90
N LEU A 261 4.24 -8.92 12.17
CA LEU A 261 3.97 -10.35 12.23
C LEU A 261 4.08 -10.95 10.82
N GLY A 262 4.37 -12.24 10.71
CA GLY A 262 4.59 -12.91 9.43
C GLY A 262 3.32 -13.34 8.71
N ILE A 263 3.23 -14.62 8.34
CA ILE A 263 2.05 -15.21 7.69
C ILE A 263 1.13 -15.77 8.76
N TYR A 264 -0.11 -15.31 8.81
CA TYR A 264 -1.11 -15.70 9.80
C TYR A 264 -2.41 -16.18 9.16
N LEU A 265 -2.77 -17.44 9.45
CA LEU A 265 -4.12 -17.96 9.22
C LEU A 265 -4.83 -18.11 10.56
N ASP A 266 -5.87 -17.30 10.78
CA ASP A 266 -6.60 -17.17 12.04
C ASP A 266 -7.99 -17.82 11.94
N ASN A 267 -8.23 -18.91 12.66
CA ASN A 267 -9.57 -19.50 12.73
C ASN A 267 -10.53 -18.74 13.66
N ASN A 268 -10.07 -17.63 14.24
CA ASN A 268 -10.81 -16.75 15.15
C ASN A 268 -11.42 -17.49 16.36
N GLY A 269 -10.81 -18.60 16.77
CA GLY A 269 -11.32 -19.45 17.85
C GLY A 269 -12.50 -20.35 17.47
N ASP A 270 -12.87 -20.43 16.18
CA ASP A 270 -13.84 -21.42 15.71
C ASP A 270 -13.25 -22.83 15.81
N THR A 271 -13.95 -23.71 16.53
CA THR A 271 -13.52 -25.09 16.81
C THR A 271 -14.54 -26.12 16.33
N GLU A 272 -15.68 -25.69 15.77
CA GLU A 272 -16.78 -26.57 15.35
C GLU A 272 -17.37 -26.17 13.96
N GLY A 273 -16.84 -25.15 13.29
CA GLY A 273 -17.29 -24.61 11.99
C GLY A 273 -16.27 -24.65 10.84
N ASN A 274 -16.20 -23.58 10.04
CA ASN A 274 -15.36 -23.52 8.82
C ASN A 274 -13.87 -23.43 9.17
N GLN A 275 -13.02 -23.94 8.29
CA GLN A 275 -11.58 -24.05 8.48
C GLN A 275 -10.81 -23.56 7.27
N PHE A 276 -9.48 -23.53 7.40
CA PHE A 276 -8.59 -23.48 6.27
C PHE A 276 -8.28 -24.90 5.79
N SER A 277 -8.28 -25.17 4.49
CA SER A 277 -7.88 -26.48 3.97
C SER A 277 -6.91 -26.40 2.78
N ASN A 278 -6.04 -27.40 2.65
CA ASN A 278 -5.07 -27.51 1.56
C ASN A 278 -4.19 -26.25 1.41
N VAL A 279 -3.36 -26.00 2.43
CA VAL A 279 -2.46 -24.84 2.49
C VAL A 279 -1.01 -25.26 2.26
N LEU A 280 -0.35 -24.61 1.31
CA LEU A 280 1.07 -24.81 1.01
C LEU A 280 1.85 -23.50 1.20
N ILE A 281 2.84 -23.53 2.09
CA ILE A 281 3.79 -22.44 2.32
C ILE A 281 5.18 -22.97 2.05
N GLU A 282 5.78 -22.62 0.91
CA GLU A 282 7.08 -23.17 0.53
C GLU A 282 8.08 -22.17 -0.05
N ASN A 283 9.37 -22.42 0.13
CA ASN A 283 10.44 -21.63 -0.48
C ASN A 283 10.40 -20.11 -0.19
N ASN A 284 9.70 -19.66 0.86
CA ASN A 284 9.68 -18.25 1.23
C ASN A 284 10.89 -17.91 2.11
N VAL A 285 11.33 -16.65 2.02
CA VAL A 285 12.30 -16.07 2.93
C VAL A 285 11.59 -15.06 3.81
N ILE A 286 11.69 -15.23 5.13
CA ILE A 286 11.19 -14.27 6.11
C ILE A 286 12.40 -13.78 6.89
N PHE A 287 12.82 -12.53 6.63
CA PHE A 287 13.93 -11.87 7.31
C PHE A 287 13.39 -10.73 8.17
N ASN A 288 13.08 -11.05 9.42
CA ASN A 288 12.21 -10.21 10.24
C ASN A 288 12.55 -10.33 11.74
N GLY A 289 12.18 -9.33 12.52
CA GLY A 289 12.43 -9.22 13.96
C GLY A 289 11.22 -9.55 14.84
N ASP A 290 10.28 -10.37 14.36
CA ASP A 290 9.14 -10.85 15.14
C ASP A 290 9.11 -12.38 15.19
N ARG A 291 8.74 -12.92 16.35
CA ARG A 291 8.72 -14.35 16.61
C ARG A 291 7.65 -15.08 15.78
N GLN A 292 6.55 -14.42 15.43
CA GLN A 292 5.43 -15.00 14.68
C GLN A 292 5.71 -14.99 13.18
N GLY A 293 6.71 -15.76 12.73
CA GLY A 293 7.06 -15.86 11.30
C GLY A 293 5.97 -16.56 10.48
N ILE A 294 5.53 -17.75 10.90
CA ILE A 294 4.39 -18.45 10.28
C ILE A 294 3.49 -18.95 11.40
N ARG A 295 2.26 -18.46 11.48
CA ARG A 295 1.29 -18.83 12.50
C ARG A 295 0.02 -19.41 11.87
N MET A 296 -0.34 -20.63 12.24
CA MET A 296 -1.48 -21.34 11.65
C MET A 296 -2.43 -21.82 12.74
N GLU A 297 -3.73 -21.52 12.59
CA GLU A 297 -4.80 -22.01 13.45
C GLU A 297 -5.93 -22.60 12.58
N GLY A 298 -6.49 -23.74 12.97
CA GLY A 298 -7.60 -24.37 12.24
C GLY A 298 -7.32 -24.73 10.78
N VAL A 299 -6.13 -25.28 10.47
CA VAL A 299 -5.75 -25.66 9.10
C VAL A 299 -5.73 -27.19 8.93
N GLU A 300 -6.53 -27.72 7.99
CA GLU A 300 -6.47 -29.11 7.53
C GLU A 300 -5.54 -29.25 6.30
N ASP A 301 -4.70 -30.29 6.27
CA ASP A 301 -3.78 -30.58 5.16
C ASP A 301 -2.76 -29.45 4.87
N LEU A 302 -2.03 -29.05 5.91
CA LEU A 302 -0.97 -28.03 5.87
C LEU A 302 0.39 -28.60 5.43
N SER A 303 1.09 -27.91 4.52
CA SER A 303 2.50 -28.16 4.20
C SER A 303 3.34 -26.89 4.34
N ILE A 304 4.38 -26.92 5.18
CA ILE A 304 5.37 -25.83 5.33
C ILE A 304 6.76 -26.37 4.99
N LEU A 305 7.24 -26.07 3.77
CA LEU A 305 8.37 -26.76 3.17
C LEU A 305 9.48 -25.79 2.75
N ASN A 306 10.74 -26.08 3.10
CA ASN A 306 11.90 -25.36 2.57
C ASN A 306 11.82 -23.83 2.71
N ASN A 307 11.27 -23.28 3.79
CA ASN A 307 11.29 -21.83 4.04
C ASN A 307 12.55 -21.45 4.85
N THR A 308 13.03 -20.23 4.68
CA THR A 308 14.15 -19.65 5.44
C THR A 308 13.65 -18.51 6.33
N LEU A 309 13.56 -18.73 7.64
CA LEU A 309 13.11 -17.75 8.64
C LEU A 309 14.31 -17.27 9.47
N LEU A 310 14.82 -16.09 9.14
CA LEU A 310 16.01 -15.47 9.75
C LEU A 310 15.61 -14.24 10.58
N GLN A 311 16.25 -14.10 11.74
CA GLN A 311 16.07 -12.94 12.60
C GLN A 311 16.85 -11.75 12.03
N SER A 312 16.17 -10.63 11.77
CA SER A 312 16.81 -9.37 11.33
C SER A 312 17.12 -8.42 12.49
N SER A 313 16.26 -8.37 13.52
CA SER A 313 16.39 -7.47 14.65
C SER A 313 15.81 -8.07 15.95
N GLY A 314 15.94 -7.36 17.08
CA GLY A 314 15.41 -7.79 18.39
C GLY A 314 16.37 -8.63 19.25
N ASP A 315 15.84 -9.19 20.34
CA ASP A 315 16.57 -10.06 21.28
C ASP A 315 16.42 -11.56 20.95
N GLU A 316 17.03 -12.45 21.73
CA GLU A 316 17.00 -13.91 21.50
C GLU A 316 15.58 -14.52 21.37
N GLN A 317 14.54 -13.84 21.84
CA GLN A 317 13.15 -14.30 21.78
C GLN A 317 12.43 -13.88 20.50
N ASP A 318 12.95 -12.89 19.79
CA ASP A 318 12.27 -12.24 18.67
C ASP A 318 12.52 -12.95 17.33
N GLY A 319 13.34 -14.02 17.32
CA GLY A 319 13.63 -14.78 16.11
C GLY A 319 12.40 -15.47 15.51
N PRO A 320 12.12 -15.29 14.21
CA PRO A 320 10.93 -15.85 13.55
C PRO A 320 10.94 -17.38 13.55
N THR A 321 9.76 -17.96 13.78
CA THR A 321 9.54 -19.40 13.78
C THR A 321 8.14 -19.77 13.28
N ILE A 322 7.86 -21.06 13.24
CA ILE A 322 6.56 -21.64 12.95
C ILE A 322 5.80 -21.89 14.25
N ILE A 323 4.56 -21.44 14.31
CA ILE A 323 3.64 -21.57 15.44
C ILE A 323 2.35 -22.23 14.95
N LEU A 324 2.07 -23.44 15.41
CA LEU A 324 0.84 -24.16 15.11
C LEU A 324 -0.07 -24.17 16.34
N ARG A 325 -1.28 -23.63 16.19
CA ARG A 325 -2.32 -23.60 17.23
C ARG A 325 -3.47 -24.53 16.87
N PHE A 326 -4.39 -24.67 17.82
CA PHE A 326 -5.47 -25.64 17.86
C PHE A 326 -6.21 -25.80 16.52
N GLY A 327 -6.67 -27.01 16.23
CA GLY A 327 -7.40 -27.34 15.01
C GLY A 327 -6.52 -27.54 13.78
N THR A 328 -5.19 -27.42 13.89
CA THR A 328 -4.29 -27.68 12.75
C THR A 328 -3.95 -29.17 12.66
N GLU A 329 -4.39 -29.82 11.59
CA GLU A 329 -4.28 -31.27 11.37
C GLU A 329 -3.51 -31.63 10.09
N ASN A 330 -2.98 -32.86 10.02
CA ASN A 330 -2.23 -33.40 8.89
C ASN A 330 -1.00 -32.57 8.44
N ALA A 331 -0.47 -31.71 9.32
CA ALA A 331 0.62 -30.82 8.97
C ALA A 331 1.95 -31.55 8.66
N VAL A 332 2.61 -31.16 7.57
CA VAL A 332 3.98 -31.59 7.19
C VAL A 332 4.91 -30.38 7.24
N ILE A 333 5.96 -30.44 8.08
CA ILE A 333 6.93 -29.34 8.24
C ILE A 333 8.36 -29.88 8.08
N GLU A 334 8.97 -29.63 6.93
CA GLU A 334 10.26 -30.23 6.56
C GLU A 334 11.14 -29.27 5.72
N GLY A 335 12.45 -29.42 5.84
CA GLY A 335 13.42 -28.69 5.01
C GLY A 335 13.63 -27.23 5.39
N ASN A 336 13.00 -26.71 6.44
CA ASN A 336 13.06 -25.28 6.78
C ASN A 336 14.35 -24.92 7.55
N ILE A 337 14.78 -23.66 7.42
CA ILE A 337 15.76 -23.00 8.30
C ILE A 337 15.00 -22.06 9.22
N LEU A 338 15.19 -22.18 10.53
CA LEU A 338 14.39 -21.46 11.53
C LEU A 338 15.29 -20.80 12.58
N SER A 339 14.97 -19.57 12.98
CA SER A 339 15.71 -18.86 14.05
C SER A 339 15.32 -19.33 15.45
N HIS A 340 14.20 -20.06 15.57
CA HIS A 340 13.72 -20.59 16.84
C HIS A 340 13.03 -21.95 16.67
N GLU A 341 12.86 -22.67 17.78
CA GLU A 341 12.12 -23.95 17.79
C GLU A 341 10.67 -23.77 17.36
N ILE A 342 10.13 -24.76 16.63
CA ILE A 342 8.72 -24.81 16.23
C ILE A 342 7.85 -24.96 17.50
N ALA A 343 6.85 -24.09 17.65
CA ALA A 343 5.87 -24.18 18.72
C ALA A 343 4.59 -24.84 18.21
N SER A 344 4.11 -25.91 18.85
CA SER A 344 2.87 -26.57 18.46
C SER A 344 2.10 -27.12 19.65
N ASP A 345 0.79 -26.88 19.66
CA ASP A 345 -0.16 -27.42 20.65
C ASP A 345 -1.01 -28.59 20.10
N ASN A 346 -0.77 -29.06 18.87
CA ASN A 346 -1.62 -30.04 18.20
C ASN A 346 -1.08 -31.48 18.26
N GLU A 347 -1.98 -32.43 18.07
CA GLU A 347 -1.69 -33.86 17.89
C GLU A 347 -1.83 -34.21 16.38
N ASN A 348 -1.01 -35.12 15.82
CA ASN A 348 -1.01 -35.54 14.39
C ASN A 348 -0.22 -34.67 13.37
N GLN A 349 1.00 -34.25 13.74
CA GLN A 349 1.90 -33.52 12.83
C GLN A 349 3.14 -34.33 12.47
N LYS A 350 3.63 -34.16 11.23
CA LYS A 350 4.92 -34.67 10.77
C LYS A 350 5.93 -33.53 10.72
N ILE A 351 6.61 -33.31 11.84
CA ILE A 351 7.75 -32.39 11.93
C ILE A 351 9.02 -33.19 11.64
N GLY A 352 9.67 -32.90 10.52
CA GLY A 352 10.84 -33.61 10.02
C GLY A 352 12.14 -32.80 10.08
N ASP A 353 12.95 -32.95 9.03
CA ASP A 353 14.35 -32.49 8.95
C ASP A 353 14.40 -30.96 8.75
N ASN A 354 14.50 -30.20 9.85
CA ASN A 354 14.61 -28.73 9.86
C ASN A 354 15.91 -28.31 10.57
N VAL A 355 16.48 -27.17 10.19
CA VAL A 355 17.74 -26.64 10.75
C VAL A 355 17.45 -25.39 11.58
N TYR A 356 18.05 -25.31 12.76
CA TYR A 356 17.89 -24.18 13.68
C TYR A 356 19.14 -23.32 13.76
N VAL A 357 18.99 -22.02 13.50
CA VAL A 357 20.07 -21.02 13.48
C VAL A 357 19.82 -19.92 14.50
N GLN A 358 20.82 -19.08 14.78
CA GLN A 358 20.70 -17.97 15.74
C GLN A 358 21.72 -16.84 15.44
N MET A 359 21.45 -15.62 15.91
CA MET A 359 22.28 -14.43 15.65
C MET A 359 23.02 -13.85 16.87
N HIS A 360 22.97 -14.49 18.04
CA HIS A 360 23.40 -13.93 19.32
C HIS A 360 24.69 -14.54 19.91
N ASP A 361 24.96 -15.84 19.68
CA ASP A 361 26.16 -16.54 20.16
C ASP A 361 27.08 -16.94 19.01
N SER A 362 28.02 -16.05 18.67
CA SER A 362 29.03 -16.28 17.63
C SER A 362 29.99 -17.44 17.91
N SER A 363 29.97 -18.05 19.10
CA SER A 363 30.78 -19.23 19.40
C SER A 363 30.16 -20.53 18.87
N GLN A 364 28.84 -20.57 18.67
CA GLN A 364 28.14 -21.78 18.20
C GLN A 364 28.34 -22.03 16.71
N PRO A 365 28.23 -23.29 16.26
CA PRO A 365 28.28 -23.63 14.85
C PRO A 365 27.06 -23.17 14.07
N ASN A 366 25.92 -22.95 14.73
CA ASN A 366 24.67 -22.52 14.10
C ASN A 366 24.44 -20.99 14.09
N TYR A 367 25.53 -20.23 14.25
CA TYR A 367 25.49 -18.77 14.23
C TYR A 367 25.36 -18.23 12.80
N VAL A 368 24.33 -17.42 12.51
CA VAL A 368 23.99 -17.00 11.12
C VAL A 368 25.13 -16.30 10.40
N GLY A 369 25.97 -15.51 11.09
CA GLY A 369 27.16 -14.87 10.50
C GLY A 369 28.28 -15.85 10.07
N LYS A 370 28.13 -17.16 10.30
CA LYS A 370 28.99 -18.22 9.74
C LYS A 370 28.29 -19.05 8.66
N LEU A 371 26.98 -18.88 8.51
CA LEU A 371 26.12 -19.74 7.72
C LEU A 371 25.59 -19.04 6.49
N PHE A 372 25.51 -17.72 6.52
CA PHE A 372 25.03 -16.88 5.44
C PHE A 372 26.04 -15.78 5.16
N VAL A 373 25.94 -15.21 3.97
CA VAL A 373 26.84 -14.16 3.49
C VAL A 373 26.75 -12.90 4.35
N ASN A 374 25.56 -12.31 4.51
CA ASN A 374 25.37 -11.05 5.23
C ASN A 374 24.14 -11.04 6.16
N ALA A 375 23.71 -12.19 6.68
CA ALA A 375 22.51 -12.27 7.52
C ALA A 375 22.62 -11.60 8.91
N LEU A 376 23.65 -10.79 9.16
CA LEU A 376 23.76 -9.92 10.34
C LEU A 376 23.39 -8.47 10.04
N ASP A 377 23.34 -8.10 8.75
CA ASP A 377 22.87 -6.80 8.30
C ASP A 377 21.34 -6.85 8.22
N PRO A 378 20.61 -6.03 9.01
CA PRO A 378 19.15 -6.04 8.99
C PRO A 378 18.55 -5.58 7.64
N GLN A 379 19.35 -4.95 6.77
CA GLN A 379 18.97 -4.51 5.42
C GLN A 379 19.57 -5.39 4.32
N ALA A 380 20.00 -6.61 4.65
CA ALA A 380 20.59 -7.51 3.68
C ALA A 380 19.63 -7.84 2.55
N LEU A 381 20.01 -7.52 1.31
CA LEU A 381 19.24 -7.90 0.13
C LEU A 381 19.11 -9.43 0.06
N ILE A 382 18.09 -9.93 -0.64
CA ILE A 382 17.91 -11.38 -0.84
C ILE A 382 19.14 -12.06 -1.44
N SER A 383 19.85 -11.35 -2.32
CA SER A 383 21.13 -11.81 -2.85
C SER A 383 22.15 -12.05 -1.73
N GLU A 384 22.18 -11.22 -0.70
CA GLU A 384 23.15 -11.28 0.40
C GLU A 384 22.78 -12.26 1.53
N LEU A 385 21.60 -12.86 1.42
CA LEU A 385 21.13 -13.92 2.31
C LEU A 385 21.46 -15.32 1.79
N LYS A 386 22.45 -15.48 0.89
CA LYS A 386 22.83 -16.81 0.43
C LYS A 386 23.50 -17.65 1.52
N ALA A 387 23.08 -18.90 1.64
CA ALA A 387 23.60 -19.92 2.54
C ALA A 387 24.99 -20.40 2.09
N ILE A 388 26.04 -20.13 2.88
CA ILE A 388 27.43 -20.48 2.59
C ILE A 388 27.55 -22.00 2.29
N PRO A 389 28.00 -22.40 1.09
CA PRO A 389 28.21 -23.80 0.73
C PRO A 389 29.11 -24.56 1.73
N GLY A 390 28.75 -25.79 2.04
CA GLY A 390 29.40 -26.62 3.06
C GLY A 390 29.01 -26.30 4.50
N SER A 391 28.18 -25.28 4.74
CA SER A 391 27.62 -24.98 6.05
C SER A 391 26.52 -25.98 6.44
N ILE A 392 26.02 -25.90 7.67
CA ILE A 392 24.95 -26.80 8.15
C ILE A 392 23.59 -26.52 7.52
N VAL A 393 23.43 -25.38 6.85
CA VAL A 393 22.18 -24.96 6.20
C VAL A 393 22.17 -25.27 4.70
N GLU A 394 23.29 -25.73 4.13
CA GLU A 394 23.34 -26.11 2.71
C GLU A 394 22.31 -27.21 2.40
N GLY A 395 21.45 -26.95 1.41
CA GLY A 395 20.38 -27.85 0.99
C GLY A 395 19.11 -27.82 1.84
N TYR A 396 19.01 -26.86 2.77
CA TYR A 396 17.79 -26.53 3.50
C TYR A 396 17.36 -25.09 3.16
N GLY A 397 16.12 -24.77 3.51
CA GLY A 397 15.55 -23.45 3.33
C GLY A 397 15.19 -23.13 1.88
N ALA A 398 14.85 -21.86 1.65
CA ALA A 398 14.36 -21.38 0.38
C ALA A 398 15.45 -21.42 -0.69
N GLU A 399 15.08 -21.79 -1.92
CA GLU A 399 15.98 -21.74 -3.08
C GLU A 399 16.49 -20.32 -3.34
N LEU A 400 15.70 -19.30 -2.99
CA LEU A 400 16.11 -17.89 -2.98
C LEU A 400 17.37 -17.63 -2.12
N THR A 401 17.62 -18.43 -1.08
CA THR A 401 18.83 -18.37 -0.26
C THR A 401 19.90 -19.38 -0.66
N ALA A 402 19.67 -20.20 -1.68
CA ALA A 402 20.71 -21.08 -2.21
C ALA A 402 21.70 -20.30 -3.08
N PHE A 403 22.98 -20.69 -3.02
CA PHE A 403 23.97 -20.23 -3.99
C PHE A 403 23.70 -20.86 -5.35
N ASP A 404 23.59 -20.04 -6.40
CA ASP A 404 23.77 -20.52 -7.75
C ASP A 404 25.27 -20.73 -8.01
N THR A 405 25.60 -21.86 -8.63
CA THR A 405 26.99 -22.21 -9.01
C THR A 405 27.25 -21.92 -10.49
N SER A 406 26.32 -21.24 -11.17
CA SER A 406 26.49 -20.72 -12.53
C SER A 406 27.66 -19.74 -12.57
N PRO A 407 28.52 -19.76 -13.62
CA PRO A 407 29.71 -18.91 -13.71
C PRO A 407 29.48 -17.39 -13.67
N GLU A 408 28.22 -16.95 -13.80
CA GLU A 408 27.77 -15.56 -13.75
C GLU A 408 27.45 -15.07 -12.32
N ASP A 409 26.98 -15.96 -11.44
CA ASP A 409 26.68 -15.65 -10.02
C ASP A 409 27.86 -15.86 -9.07
N VAL A 410 28.96 -16.40 -9.58
CA VAL A 410 30.27 -16.63 -8.93
C VAL A 410 30.91 -15.38 -8.30
N ALA A 411 30.32 -14.20 -8.50
CA ALA A 411 30.91 -12.90 -8.18
C ALA A 411 30.31 -12.16 -6.97
N GLY A 412 29.11 -12.51 -6.47
CA GLY A 412 28.64 -12.00 -5.18
C GLY A 412 29.51 -12.65 -4.08
N PHE A 413 30.15 -11.96 -3.16
CA PHE A 413 29.51 -11.01 -2.25
C PHE A 413 30.54 -10.09 -1.62
N ILE A 414 30.11 -8.84 -1.42
CA ILE A 414 30.79 -7.84 -0.61
C ILE A 414 30.01 -7.82 0.70
N ALA A 415 30.53 -8.38 1.79
CA ALA A 415 29.96 -8.06 3.10
C ALA A 415 30.47 -6.67 3.49
N THR A 416 29.55 -5.75 3.74
CA THR A 416 29.84 -4.41 4.22
C THR A 416 29.50 -4.32 5.70
N GLU A 417 30.48 -4.00 6.55
CA GLU A 417 30.17 -3.54 7.91
C GLU A 417 30.22 -2.02 7.90
N GLY A 418 29.04 -1.39 7.99
CA GLY A 418 28.92 0.01 8.35
C GLY A 418 29.38 0.21 9.80
N HIS A 419 30.11 1.29 10.07
CA HIS A 419 30.42 1.70 11.44
C HIS A 419 29.48 2.84 11.81
N SER A 420 29.18 3.02 13.08
CA SER A 420 28.32 4.12 13.57
C SER A 420 29.11 5.21 14.30
N GLY A 421 28.53 6.40 14.41
CA GLY A 421 29.11 7.53 15.15
C GLY A 421 30.42 8.06 14.54
N ARG A 422 31.53 8.02 15.30
CA ARG A 422 32.86 8.56 14.87
C ARG A 422 33.37 7.96 13.56
N ASP A 423 32.89 6.77 13.23
CA ASP A 423 33.29 6.00 12.07
C ASP A 423 32.15 5.84 11.04
N ALA A 424 31.04 6.61 11.10
CA ALA A 424 29.95 6.59 10.11
C ALA A 424 30.43 6.63 8.64
N MET A 425 31.50 7.38 8.39
CA MET A 425 32.17 7.48 7.09
C MET A 425 33.10 6.31 6.74
N LEU A 426 33.45 5.44 7.69
CA LEU A 426 34.30 4.28 7.52
C LEU A 426 33.43 3.06 7.26
N VAL A 427 33.67 2.38 6.14
CA VAL A 427 32.99 1.13 5.79
C VAL A 427 34.06 0.06 5.58
N SER A 428 33.84 -1.11 6.18
CA SER A 428 34.67 -2.29 5.94
C SER A 428 34.10 -3.06 4.75
N PHE A 429 34.96 -3.43 3.81
CA PHE A 429 34.61 -4.21 2.63
C PHE A 429 35.30 -5.56 2.68
N ASP A 430 34.52 -6.62 2.51
CA ASP A 430 35.00 -7.99 2.58
C ASP A 430 34.59 -8.79 1.35
N ALA A 431 35.57 -9.23 0.56
CA ALA A 431 35.42 -10.15 -0.57
C ALA A 431 35.80 -11.60 -0.19
N LYS A 432 35.62 -11.99 1.08
CA LYS A 432 35.62 -13.40 1.48
C LYS A 432 34.45 -14.13 0.84
N ASN A 433 34.54 -15.47 0.84
CA ASN A 433 33.47 -16.33 0.34
C ASN A 433 33.18 -16.18 -1.16
N ILE A 434 34.20 -15.90 -1.99
CA ILE A 434 34.07 -15.99 -3.46
C ILE A 434 33.95 -17.46 -3.87
N PHE A 435 32.87 -17.82 -4.57
CA PHE A 435 32.60 -19.18 -5.04
C PHE A 435 32.72 -19.27 -6.55
N THR A 436 33.31 -20.34 -7.06
CA THR A 436 33.32 -20.65 -8.51
C THR A 436 32.50 -21.91 -8.80
N ASP A 437 32.36 -22.27 -10.07
CA ASP A 437 31.89 -23.58 -10.52
C ASP A 437 32.71 -24.76 -9.94
N ALA A 438 33.89 -24.48 -9.39
CA ALA A 438 34.74 -25.44 -8.67
C ALA A 438 34.58 -25.42 -7.14
N GLY A 439 33.67 -24.59 -6.60
CA GLY A 439 33.45 -24.37 -5.17
C GLY A 439 34.15 -23.12 -4.63
N LEU A 440 34.20 -23.00 -3.29
CA LEU A 440 34.84 -21.89 -2.57
C LEU A 440 36.29 -21.70 -3.04
N VAL A 441 36.62 -20.48 -3.45
CA VAL A 441 37.98 -20.13 -3.85
C VAL A 441 38.82 -19.86 -2.61
N ASP A 442 40.04 -20.40 -2.60
CA ASP A 442 41.02 -20.12 -1.56
C ASP A 442 41.40 -18.63 -1.60
N GLU A 443 41.05 -17.90 -0.54
CA GLU A 443 41.29 -16.46 -0.39
C GLU A 443 42.76 -16.07 -0.60
N ASP A 444 43.69 -16.95 -0.22
CA ASP A 444 45.14 -16.75 -0.39
C ASP A 444 45.56 -16.70 -1.88
N THR A 445 44.66 -17.10 -2.80
CA THR A 445 44.88 -17.11 -4.24
C THR A 445 44.23 -15.96 -4.99
N LEU A 446 43.42 -15.13 -4.31
CA LEU A 446 42.68 -14.04 -4.93
C LEU A 446 43.56 -12.79 -5.09
N GLU A 447 43.48 -12.16 -6.28
CA GLU A 447 43.96 -10.81 -6.52
C GLU A 447 42.75 -9.86 -6.54
N VAL A 448 42.50 -9.14 -5.43
CA VAL A 448 41.34 -8.26 -5.25
C VAL A 448 41.73 -6.79 -5.29
N VAL A 449 41.02 -5.99 -6.10
CA VAL A 449 41.16 -4.53 -6.19
C VAL A 449 39.80 -3.88 -6.03
N TRP A 450 39.70 -2.97 -5.07
CA TRP A 450 38.52 -2.15 -4.80
C TRP A 450 38.70 -0.76 -5.41
N THR A 451 37.63 -0.22 -5.97
CA THR A 451 37.54 1.15 -6.47
C THR A 451 36.31 1.81 -5.85
N PHE A 452 36.49 3.01 -5.31
CA PHE A 452 35.44 3.75 -4.62
C PHE A 452 34.99 4.95 -5.46
N SER A 453 33.80 5.47 -5.18
CA SER A 453 33.18 6.64 -5.80
C SER A 453 34.08 7.89 -5.79
N ASP A 454 34.90 8.05 -4.75
CA ASP A 454 35.90 9.12 -4.63
C ASP A 454 37.12 8.97 -5.57
N GLY A 455 37.13 7.90 -6.38
CA GLY A 455 38.19 7.55 -7.32
C GLY A 455 39.42 6.90 -6.67
N THR A 456 39.42 6.66 -5.36
CA THR A 456 40.49 5.93 -4.69
C THR A 456 40.40 4.43 -4.96
N THR A 457 41.53 3.74 -4.80
CA THR A 457 41.60 2.28 -4.95
C THR A 457 42.34 1.64 -3.79
N LYS A 458 41.90 0.44 -3.40
CA LYS A 458 42.58 -0.39 -2.38
C LYS A 458 42.73 -1.82 -2.90
N SER A 459 43.66 -2.58 -2.32
CA SER A 459 43.88 -3.98 -2.70
C SER A 459 43.95 -4.86 -1.47
N GLY A 460 43.33 -6.04 -1.56
CA GLY A 460 43.21 -6.97 -0.44
C GLY A 460 41.81 -7.59 -0.42
N VAL A 461 41.71 -8.81 0.13
CA VAL A 461 40.43 -9.52 0.31
C VAL A 461 39.51 -8.73 1.25
N GLN A 462 40.09 -8.12 2.28
CA GLN A 462 39.41 -7.19 3.18
C GLN A 462 40.08 -5.82 3.13
N VAL A 463 39.29 -4.76 3.02
CA VAL A 463 39.78 -3.37 3.08
C VAL A 463 38.79 -2.49 3.84
N ASP A 464 39.28 -1.57 4.66
CA ASP A 464 38.44 -0.50 5.20
C ASP A 464 38.57 0.71 4.28
N HIS A 465 37.50 1.45 3.99
CA HIS A 465 37.55 2.71 3.25
C HIS A 465 36.74 3.78 3.96
N ARG A 466 37.31 5.00 4.02
CA ARG A 466 36.65 6.16 4.63
C ARG A 466 36.23 7.11 3.53
N PHE A 467 34.93 7.32 3.41
CA PHE A 467 34.33 8.29 2.49
C PHE A 467 34.49 9.72 3.01
N ALA A 468 34.56 10.67 2.09
CA ALA A 468 34.63 12.09 2.43
C ALA A 468 33.25 12.68 2.77
N GLU A 469 32.20 12.10 2.18
CA GLU A 469 30.80 12.52 2.27
C GLU A 469 29.92 11.29 2.50
N GLY A 470 28.77 11.49 3.13
CA GLY A 470 27.72 10.47 3.25
C GLY A 470 26.89 10.32 1.98
N GLY A 471 25.78 9.60 2.08
CA GLY A 471 24.86 9.31 0.97
C GLY A 471 25.24 8.08 0.16
N VAL A 472 24.61 7.92 -1.01
CA VAL A 472 24.80 6.76 -1.89
C VAL A 472 26.18 6.80 -2.55
N GLN A 473 27.01 5.80 -2.26
CA GLN A 473 28.35 5.63 -2.77
C GLN A 473 28.43 4.42 -3.70
N GLU A 474 29.02 4.60 -4.87
CA GLU A 474 29.33 3.50 -5.78
C GLU A 474 30.67 2.86 -5.41
N VAL A 475 30.70 1.53 -5.28
CA VAL A 475 31.90 0.75 -5.00
C VAL A 475 31.99 -0.38 -6.01
N SER A 476 33.17 -0.58 -6.60
CA SER A 476 33.45 -1.72 -7.45
C SER A 476 34.61 -2.56 -6.94
N VAL A 477 34.52 -3.87 -7.16
CA VAL A 477 35.54 -4.84 -6.82
C VAL A 477 35.90 -5.68 -8.04
N SER A 478 37.19 -5.71 -8.32
CA SER A 478 37.82 -6.55 -9.34
C SER A 478 38.49 -7.73 -8.66
N VAL A 479 38.05 -8.95 -8.96
CA VAL A 479 38.59 -10.20 -8.41
C VAL A 479 39.21 -11.02 -9.53
N LYS A 480 40.54 -11.17 -9.51
CA LYS A 480 41.25 -12.03 -10.46
C LYS A 480 41.52 -13.41 -9.87
N LEU A 481 40.97 -14.42 -10.53
CA LEU A 481 41.05 -15.84 -10.17
C LEU A 481 42.36 -16.48 -10.63
N ALA A 482 42.72 -17.60 -10.00
CA ALA A 482 43.93 -18.36 -10.31
C ALA A 482 43.99 -18.91 -11.76
N ASP A 483 42.82 -19.09 -12.40
CA ASP A 483 42.71 -19.51 -13.80
C ASP A 483 42.89 -18.36 -14.81
N GLY A 484 43.05 -17.11 -14.31
CA GLY A 484 43.27 -15.92 -15.10
C GLY A 484 42.01 -15.18 -15.53
N ARG A 485 40.81 -15.63 -15.14
CA ARG A 485 39.57 -14.85 -15.25
C ARG A 485 39.61 -13.67 -14.27
N THR A 486 38.99 -12.57 -14.65
CA THR A 486 38.72 -11.42 -13.77
C THR A 486 37.20 -11.25 -13.69
N LEU A 487 36.70 -11.17 -12.47
CA LEU A 487 35.32 -10.85 -12.14
C LEU A 487 35.29 -9.38 -11.72
N GLU A 488 34.25 -8.67 -12.11
CA GLU A 488 34.02 -7.27 -11.72
C GLU A 488 32.61 -7.20 -11.16
N VAL A 489 32.47 -6.67 -9.95
CA VAL A 489 31.17 -6.39 -9.32
C VAL A 489 31.13 -4.92 -8.96
N GLN A 490 29.98 -4.31 -9.15
CA GLN A 490 29.70 -2.93 -8.78
C GLN A 490 28.46 -2.94 -7.89
N LYS A 491 28.52 -2.24 -6.76
CA LYS A 491 27.43 -2.10 -5.81
C LYS A 491 27.30 -0.63 -5.41
N THR A 492 26.08 -0.17 -5.19
CA THR A 492 25.81 1.07 -4.47
C THR A 492 25.60 0.75 -2.99
N ILE A 493 26.27 1.48 -2.12
CA ILE A 493 26.08 1.40 -0.67
C ILE A 493 25.60 2.76 -0.18
N GLU A 494 24.81 2.76 0.88
CA GLU A 494 24.49 4.00 1.59
C GLU A 494 25.49 4.19 2.74
N VAL A 495 26.07 5.39 2.82
CA VAL A 495 27.04 5.74 3.86
C VAL A 495 26.41 6.83 4.72
N GLU A 496 26.12 6.52 5.99
CA GLU A 496 25.46 7.44 6.92
C GLU A 496 26.19 8.78 7.01
N SER A 497 25.55 9.89 6.65
CA SER A 497 26.14 11.21 6.80
C SER A 497 26.41 11.56 8.26
N PRO A 498 27.58 12.15 8.58
CA PRO A 498 27.88 12.52 9.96
C PRO A 498 27.27 13.89 10.32
N ASN A 499 26.53 14.51 9.39
CA ASN A 499 25.95 15.82 9.54
C ASN A 499 24.60 15.71 10.23
N LEU A 500 24.54 16.15 11.48
CA LEU A 500 23.34 16.10 12.30
C LEU A 500 22.44 17.32 12.03
N PHE A 501 23.04 18.47 11.73
CA PHE A 501 22.29 19.70 11.45
C PHE A 501 23.12 20.64 10.61
N ASP A 502 22.52 21.24 9.58
CA ASP A 502 23.18 22.27 8.78
C ASP A 502 22.22 23.38 8.37
N LEU A 503 22.51 24.59 8.81
CA LEU A 503 21.65 25.75 8.62
C LEU A 503 21.75 26.28 7.19
N ASP A 504 20.72 26.01 6.37
CA ASP A 504 20.54 26.64 5.06
C ASP A 504 19.67 27.91 5.19
N LEU A 505 20.13 28.98 4.54
CA LEU A 505 19.51 30.31 4.51
C LEU A 505 19.09 30.77 3.10
N SER A 506 19.29 29.92 2.08
CA SER A 506 19.03 30.24 0.66
C SER A 506 17.55 30.52 0.36
N ASP A 507 16.65 29.80 1.05
CA ASP A 507 15.20 29.92 0.94
C ASP A 507 14.53 29.91 2.32
N GLY A 508 14.93 30.85 3.18
CA GLY A 508 14.50 30.91 4.57
C GLY A 508 15.34 30.03 5.48
N VAL A 509 14.91 29.81 6.72
CA VAL A 509 15.68 29.02 7.70
C VAL A 509 15.29 27.55 7.60
N LYS A 510 16.23 26.71 7.16
CA LYS A 510 16.03 25.26 7.00
C LYS A 510 17.21 24.47 7.55
N ASP A 511 16.96 23.20 7.85
CA ASP A 511 18.00 22.20 8.04
C ASP A 511 18.22 21.52 6.68
N SER A 512 19.46 21.55 6.19
CA SER A 512 19.89 20.94 4.93
C SER A 512 20.69 19.65 5.13
N SER A 513 20.80 19.17 6.38
CA SER A 513 21.33 17.84 6.64
C SER A 513 20.38 16.74 6.15
N ASP A 514 20.89 15.52 6.00
CA ASP A 514 20.10 14.36 5.56
C ASP A 514 18.98 13.98 6.55
N LEU A 515 19.07 14.44 7.80
CA LEU A 515 18.01 14.28 8.79
C LEU A 515 16.81 15.20 8.54
N ALA A 516 17.00 16.27 7.75
CA ALA A 516 15.99 17.23 7.34
C ALA A 516 15.09 17.72 8.50
N ASN A 517 15.67 17.98 9.68
CA ASN A 517 14.87 18.28 10.87
C ASN A 517 14.05 19.56 10.68
N SER A 518 12.85 19.58 11.26
CA SER A 518 11.99 20.76 11.21
C SER A 518 12.66 21.93 11.95
N ALA A 519 13.09 22.94 11.20
CA ALA A 519 13.60 24.21 11.71
C ALA A 519 12.47 25.25 11.73
N THR A 520 11.99 25.60 12.93
CA THR A 520 10.92 26.58 13.11
C THR A 520 11.48 27.90 13.64
N THR A 521 11.21 28.98 12.91
CA THR A 521 11.59 30.33 13.33
C THR A 521 10.52 30.95 14.20
N GLY A 522 10.93 31.58 15.31
CA GLY A 522 10.07 32.53 16.00
C GLY A 522 9.72 33.74 15.12
N SER A 523 8.60 34.39 15.43
CA SER A 523 8.02 35.49 14.64
C SER A 523 8.91 36.71 14.42
N LYS A 524 10.04 36.82 15.12
CA LYS A 524 10.99 37.94 15.02
C LYS A 524 12.40 37.52 14.58
N VAL A 525 12.60 36.28 14.15
CA VAL A 525 13.85 35.88 13.49
C VAL A 525 13.85 36.46 12.08
N GLU A 526 14.94 37.14 11.72
CA GLU A 526 15.12 37.72 10.38
C GLU A 526 16.34 37.10 9.71
N VAL A 527 16.15 36.61 8.47
CA VAL A 527 17.25 36.30 7.54
C VAL A 527 17.68 37.61 6.88
N VAL A 528 18.96 37.94 6.97
CA VAL A 528 19.55 39.20 6.53
C VAL A 528 20.89 38.96 5.85
N ASP A 529 21.23 39.82 4.88
CA ASP A 529 22.57 39.86 4.33
C ASP A 529 23.46 40.82 5.12
N VAL A 530 24.59 40.32 5.63
CA VAL A 530 25.55 41.09 6.42
C VAL A 530 26.96 40.88 5.87
N ASP A 531 27.49 41.92 5.22
CA ASP A 531 28.78 41.90 4.51
C ASP A 531 28.88 40.76 3.48
N ASP A 532 27.88 40.68 2.60
CA ASP A 532 27.76 39.69 1.52
C ASP A 532 27.64 38.22 2.00
N ARG A 533 27.17 38.02 3.24
CA ARG A 533 26.82 36.70 3.79
C ARG A 533 25.38 36.69 4.31
N SER A 534 24.60 35.67 3.94
CA SER A 534 23.28 35.43 4.51
C SER A 534 23.43 34.95 5.96
N ALA A 535 22.63 35.52 6.86
CA ALA A 535 22.74 35.29 8.29
C ALA A 535 21.38 35.47 8.97
N ILE A 536 21.21 34.90 10.17
CA ILE A 536 20.06 35.14 11.02
C ILE A 536 20.38 36.13 12.14
N ARG A 537 19.41 36.97 12.51
CA ARG A 537 19.45 37.82 13.71
C ARG A 537 18.51 37.26 14.78
N LEU A 538 19.06 36.97 15.95
CA LEU A 538 18.37 36.30 17.08
C LEU A 538 17.80 37.28 18.14
N ASN A 539 17.95 38.59 17.93
CA ASN A 539 17.80 39.68 18.91
C ASN A 539 16.69 39.56 19.98
N GLU A 540 15.52 38.99 19.64
CA GLU A 540 14.41 38.79 20.59
C GLU A 540 13.71 37.43 20.43
N ASP A 541 14.28 36.48 19.71
CA ASP A 541 13.62 35.21 19.36
C ASP A 541 14.62 34.10 18.99
N THR A 542 14.14 32.86 18.86
CA THR A 542 14.99 31.69 18.55
C THR A 542 14.60 30.99 17.26
N VAL A 543 15.55 30.28 16.66
CA VAL A 543 15.25 29.15 15.78
C VAL A 543 15.21 27.89 16.65
N ARG A 544 14.11 27.15 16.58
CA ARG A 544 13.95 25.84 17.23
C ARG A 544 14.11 24.77 16.16
N VAL A 545 15.13 23.93 16.32
CA VAL A 545 15.37 22.74 15.49
C VAL A 545 14.86 21.54 16.27
N GLU A 546 13.94 20.81 15.65
CA GLU A 546 13.31 19.64 16.26
C GLU A 546 14.33 18.59 16.70
N ALA A 547 13.98 17.90 17.79
CA ALA A 547 14.77 16.85 18.39
C ALA A 547 14.85 15.60 17.49
N SER A 548 16.05 15.25 17.00
CA SER A 548 16.34 13.91 16.43
C SER A 548 16.99 12.99 17.46
N SER A 549 16.69 11.69 17.43
CA SER A 549 17.39 10.65 18.20
C SER A 549 18.91 10.67 18.00
N ASP A 550 19.35 11.06 16.80
CA ASP A 550 20.75 11.03 16.37
C ASP A 550 21.59 12.12 17.02
N TYR A 551 20.95 13.12 17.64
CA TYR A 551 21.63 14.12 18.45
C TYR A 551 22.16 13.55 19.77
N TYR A 552 21.63 12.42 20.23
CA TYR A 552 21.91 11.90 21.57
C TYR A 552 22.96 10.79 21.56
N ASN A 553 23.56 10.55 22.73
CA ASN A 553 24.55 9.49 22.95
C ASN A 553 25.82 9.58 22.09
N ASN A 554 26.09 10.73 21.48
CA ASN A 554 27.32 10.99 20.75
C ASN A 554 28.54 11.04 21.68
N ASP A 555 29.50 10.14 21.46
CA ASP A 555 30.78 10.08 22.17
C ASP A 555 31.84 11.02 21.57
N SER A 556 31.58 11.61 20.40
CA SER A 556 32.39 12.65 19.76
C SER A 556 31.49 13.53 18.90
N TYR A 557 31.82 14.82 18.78
CA TYR A 557 31.06 15.75 17.93
C TYR A 557 31.85 17.03 17.64
N THR A 558 31.40 17.78 16.63
CA THR A 558 31.86 19.13 16.35
C THR A 558 30.69 20.05 16.06
N LEU A 559 30.57 21.14 16.81
CA LEU A 559 29.64 22.23 16.56
C LEU A 559 30.42 23.40 15.98
N SER A 560 30.03 23.89 14.80
CA SER A 560 30.62 25.07 14.17
C SER A 560 29.57 26.13 13.89
N PHE A 561 29.95 27.40 13.99
CA PHE A 561 29.13 28.53 13.57
C PHE A 561 29.97 29.77 13.35
N ASP A 562 29.48 30.66 12.50
CA ASP A 562 30.05 31.99 12.29
C ASP A 562 29.17 33.05 12.93
N PHE A 563 29.79 34.01 13.60
CA PHE A 563 29.06 35.13 14.18
C PHE A 563 29.71 36.47 13.89
N LYS A 564 28.88 37.52 13.88
CA LYS A 564 29.31 38.90 13.83
C LYS A 564 28.54 39.70 14.87
N LYS A 565 29.27 40.37 15.75
CA LYS A 565 28.67 41.26 16.76
C LYS A 565 28.13 42.53 16.11
N ASP A 566 26.97 43.01 16.57
CA ASP A 566 26.43 44.30 16.13
C ASP A 566 27.32 45.47 16.58
N ASP A 567 27.93 45.37 17.77
CA ASP A 567 29.02 46.23 18.24
C ASP A 567 29.99 45.49 19.18
N ALA A 568 31.13 46.11 19.54
CA ALA A 568 32.19 45.43 20.30
C ALA A 568 31.75 44.91 21.69
N ASP A 569 30.72 45.53 22.28
CA ASP A 569 30.21 45.17 23.62
C ASP A 569 29.04 44.17 23.54
N ALA A 570 28.57 43.83 22.33
CA ALA A 570 27.48 42.89 22.12
C ALA A 570 27.79 41.49 22.69
N SER A 571 26.79 40.90 23.35
CA SER A 571 26.91 39.61 24.01
C SER A 571 25.56 38.88 24.07
N GLY A 572 25.59 37.60 24.46
CA GLY A 572 24.38 36.79 24.69
C GLY A 572 24.57 35.32 24.33
N ARG A 573 23.53 34.51 24.52
CA ARG A 573 23.49 33.10 24.12
C ARG A 573 23.21 32.97 22.63
N VAL A 574 24.06 32.20 21.96
CA VAL A 574 23.95 31.90 20.52
C VAL A 574 23.32 30.54 20.31
N ILE A 575 23.64 29.55 21.15
CA ILE A 575 23.13 28.18 21.01
C ILE A 575 22.77 27.64 22.40
N ASP A 576 21.58 27.04 22.54
CA ASP A 576 21.13 26.29 23.72
C ASP A 576 20.67 24.91 23.28
N PHE A 577 21.39 23.87 23.71
CA PHE A 577 20.95 22.50 23.57
C PHE A 577 20.73 21.89 24.97
N PRO A 578 19.49 21.83 25.46
CA PRO A 578 19.21 21.51 26.86
C PRO A 578 19.70 20.12 27.28
N GLY A 579 20.51 20.07 28.34
CA GLY A 579 21.08 18.80 28.82
C GLY A 579 22.35 18.38 28.07
N SER A 580 22.73 19.12 27.03
CA SER A 580 23.93 18.92 26.21
C SER A 580 24.89 20.08 26.40
N PHE A 581 24.83 21.11 25.55
CA PHE A 581 25.74 22.24 25.60
C PHE A 581 25.01 23.58 25.47
N ALA A 582 25.65 24.63 25.95
CA ALA A 582 25.20 26.01 25.74
C ALA A 582 26.40 26.89 25.42
N VAL A 583 26.27 27.70 24.37
CA VAL A 583 27.33 28.57 23.85
C VAL A 583 26.90 30.03 23.98
N PHE A 584 27.75 30.82 24.63
CA PHE A 584 27.57 32.24 24.82
C PHE A 584 28.73 33.01 24.17
N ILE A 585 28.43 34.17 23.59
CA ILE A 585 29.42 35.15 23.18
C ILE A 585 29.40 36.27 24.20
N GLY A 586 30.53 36.50 24.87
CA GLY A 586 30.72 37.61 25.79
C GLY A 586 31.45 38.78 25.13
N GLU A 587 31.59 39.89 25.89
CA GLU A 587 32.38 41.05 25.45
C GLU A 587 33.83 40.65 25.12
N THR A 588 34.44 39.76 25.92
CA THR A 588 35.88 39.41 25.82
C THR A 588 36.18 37.92 25.92
N ASP A 589 35.17 37.07 26.08
CA ASP A 589 35.28 35.63 26.27
C ASP A 589 34.14 34.90 25.54
N ILE A 590 34.29 33.58 25.36
CA ILE A 590 33.23 32.69 24.86
C ILE A 590 32.95 31.65 25.95
N PRO A 591 31.97 31.89 26.84
CA PRO A 591 31.56 30.90 27.82
C PRO A 591 30.83 29.73 27.14
N ILE A 592 31.27 28.50 27.42
CA ILE A 592 30.63 27.29 26.93
C ILE A 592 30.40 26.33 28.09
N ALA A 593 29.20 25.79 28.20
CA ALA A 593 28.90 24.65 29.06
C ALA A 593 28.72 23.41 28.18
N VAL A 594 29.35 22.29 28.55
CA VAL A 594 29.18 20.99 27.91
C VAL A 594 28.84 19.96 28.97
N THR A 595 27.79 19.17 28.76
CA THR A 595 27.29 18.15 29.67
C THR A 595 27.43 16.78 29.03
N THR A 596 28.04 15.87 29.79
CA THR A 596 28.15 14.44 29.48
C THR A 596 27.47 13.65 30.60
N ASP A 597 27.34 12.34 30.43
CA ASP A 597 26.89 11.45 31.50
C ASP A 597 27.81 11.45 32.76
N GLN A 598 29.03 11.96 32.63
CA GLN A 598 29.97 12.16 33.73
C GLN A 598 29.85 13.55 34.39
N GLY A 599 28.98 14.42 33.87
CA GLY A 599 28.68 15.75 34.40
C GLY A 599 29.00 16.91 33.44
N THR A 600 28.76 18.13 33.92
CA THR A 600 28.95 19.38 33.15
C THR A 600 30.33 20.00 33.36
N GLN A 601 31.02 20.30 32.26
CA GLN A 601 32.27 21.04 32.20
C GLN A 601 32.02 22.44 31.61
N TRP A 602 32.70 23.45 32.17
CA TRP A 602 32.68 24.82 31.64
C TRP A 602 34.01 25.18 31.00
N LEU A 603 33.94 25.78 29.81
CA LEU A 603 35.02 26.50 29.16
C LEU A 603 34.76 28.00 29.31
N ARG A 604 35.82 28.73 29.66
CA ARG A 604 35.77 30.18 29.80
C ARG A 604 37.19 30.72 29.69
N ALA A 605 37.60 31.02 28.46
CA ALA A 605 38.87 31.67 28.16
C ALA A 605 38.63 33.04 27.54
N PRO A 606 39.45 34.06 27.88
CA PRO A 606 39.47 35.30 27.12
C PRO A 606 39.84 35.02 25.67
N VAL A 607 39.09 35.62 24.75
CA VAL A 607 39.26 35.50 23.30
C VAL A 607 39.51 36.91 22.74
N PRO A 608 40.76 37.36 22.63
CA PRO A 608 41.07 38.70 22.13
C PRO A 608 40.61 38.95 20.69
N GLN A 609 40.47 37.89 19.89
CA GLN A 609 40.05 37.95 18.49
C GLN A 609 38.67 38.60 18.34
N ILE A 610 37.74 38.34 19.27
CA ILE A 610 36.32 38.72 19.13
C ILE A 610 35.98 40.10 19.72
N GLN A 611 36.99 40.93 20.00
CA GLN A 611 36.82 42.30 20.53
C GLN A 611 36.67 43.34 19.42
N ASP A 612 36.50 42.89 18.18
CA ASP A 612 36.08 43.72 17.06
C ASP A 612 34.66 43.33 16.60
N ASN A 613 34.20 43.91 15.49
CA ASN A 613 32.88 43.66 14.89
C ASN A 613 32.99 42.97 13.53
N GLY A 614 34.09 42.25 13.30
CA GLY A 614 34.31 41.36 12.18
C GLY A 614 33.50 40.07 12.31
N TRP A 615 33.49 39.30 11.23
CA TRP A 615 33.04 37.91 11.25
C TRP A 615 34.10 37.06 11.92
N HIS A 616 33.69 36.18 12.83
CA HIS A 616 34.53 35.18 13.46
C HIS A 616 33.90 33.81 13.34
N SER A 617 34.75 32.80 13.18
CA SER A 617 34.32 31.41 13.18
C SER A 617 34.63 30.75 14.50
N VAL A 618 33.67 30.01 15.03
CA VAL A 618 33.80 29.25 16.28
C VAL A 618 33.54 27.79 15.97
N SER A 619 34.46 26.92 16.39
CA SER A 619 34.23 25.47 16.40
C SER A 619 34.51 24.90 17.78
N LEU A 620 33.60 24.09 18.29
CA LEU A 620 33.72 23.33 19.52
C LEU A 620 33.77 21.85 19.18
N THR A 621 34.89 21.19 19.46
CA THR A 621 35.02 19.74 19.26
C THR A 621 35.17 19.00 20.57
N PHE A 622 34.44 17.89 20.70
CA PHE A 622 34.51 16.98 21.84
C PHE A 622 34.88 15.57 21.36
N SER A 623 35.74 14.88 22.11
CA SER A 623 36.02 13.46 21.94
C SER A 623 36.16 12.76 23.29
N SER A 624 35.26 11.84 23.60
CA SER A 624 35.26 10.98 24.79
C SER A 624 36.47 10.04 24.81
N GLU A 625 36.86 9.52 23.62
CA GLU A 625 38.02 8.63 23.45
C GLU A 625 39.33 9.33 23.80
N LYS A 626 39.59 10.48 23.16
CA LYS A 626 40.76 11.33 23.44
C LYS A 626 40.66 11.97 24.83
N GLY A 627 39.44 12.11 25.32
CA GLY A 627 39.11 12.76 26.58
C GLY A 627 39.30 14.27 26.51
N THR A 628 39.06 14.88 25.34
CA THR A 628 39.37 16.29 25.05
C THR A 628 38.13 17.06 24.63
N LEU A 629 38.05 18.31 25.07
CA LEU A 629 37.11 19.32 24.59
C LEU A 629 37.92 20.55 24.17
N THR A 630 37.84 20.93 22.90
CA THR A 630 38.67 21.99 22.31
C THR A 630 37.80 23.06 21.65
N LEU A 631 38.07 24.31 22.02
CA LEU A 631 37.47 25.51 21.42
C LEU A 631 38.46 26.11 20.42
N PHE A 632 38.01 26.26 19.18
CA PHE A 632 38.68 26.97 18.11
C PHE A 632 37.99 28.29 17.82
N VAL A 633 38.78 29.32 17.55
CA VAL A 633 38.29 30.60 17.02
C VAL A 633 39.18 30.99 15.85
N ASP A 634 38.56 31.25 14.70
CA ASP A 634 39.24 31.57 13.43
C ASP A 634 40.31 30.53 13.06
N GLY A 635 40.01 29.24 13.31
CA GLY A 635 40.91 28.10 13.03
C GLY A 635 42.05 27.90 14.04
N GLU A 636 42.18 28.76 15.06
CA GLU A 636 43.19 28.64 16.09
C GLU A 636 42.63 28.04 17.39
N VAL A 637 43.38 27.14 18.03
CA VAL A 637 43.04 26.61 19.36
C VAL A 637 43.11 27.73 20.40
N VAL A 638 41.96 28.08 20.98
CA VAL A 638 41.85 29.08 22.06
C VAL A 638 41.96 28.41 23.42
N GLN A 639 41.26 27.29 23.61
CA GLN A 639 41.28 26.54 24.86
C GLN A 639 41.07 25.05 24.60
N GLU A 640 41.83 24.22 25.30
CA GLU A 640 41.63 22.77 25.36
C GLU A 640 41.52 22.35 26.82
N VAL A 641 40.57 21.48 27.11
CA VAL A 641 40.41 20.84 28.42
C VAL A 641 40.47 19.33 28.24
N SER A 642 41.26 18.67 29.08
CA SER A 642 41.40 17.21 29.10
C SER A 642 40.65 16.59 30.28
N GLY A 643 40.30 15.31 30.16
CA GLY A 643 39.67 14.53 31.22
C GLY A 643 38.14 14.54 31.21
N LEU A 644 37.52 15.12 30.18
CA LEU A 644 36.09 14.99 29.92
C LEU A 644 35.83 13.68 29.17
N LYS A 645 34.87 12.87 29.61
CA LYS A 645 34.54 11.56 29.02
C LYS A 645 33.05 11.32 29.11
N GLY A 646 32.57 10.36 28.34
CA GLY A 646 31.19 9.92 28.33
C GLY A 646 30.35 10.61 27.28
N ALA A 647 29.20 10.00 26.99
CA ALA A 647 28.34 10.40 25.89
C ALA A 647 27.54 11.68 26.20
N MET A 648 27.24 12.45 25.16
CA MET A 648 26.38 13.62 25.25
C MET A 648 24.91 13.21 25.50
N GLN A 649 24.22 13.90 26.41
CA GLN A 649 22.79 13.75 26.72
C GLN A 649 22.29 12.32 27.06
N SER A 650 23.14 11.43 27.59
CA SER A 650 22.69 10.08 27.98
C SER A 650 21.66 10.09 29.10
N GLY A 651 20.56 9.35 28.90
CA GLY A 651 19.54 9.10 29.92
C GLY A 651 18.55 10.24 30.17
N MET A 652 18.44 11.20 29.24
CA MET A 652 17.41 12.22 29.24
C MET A 652 16.45 12.01 28.06
N ALA A 653 15.20 12.46 28.19
CA ALA A 653 14.29 12.52 27.06
C ALA A 653 14.84 13.46 25.97
N PRO A 654 14.57 13.19 24.69
CA PRO A 654 14.92 14.08 23.58
C PRO A 654 14.55 15.55 23.87
N GLN A 655 15.39 16.48 23.44
CA GLN A 655 15.21 17.93 23.60
C GLN A 655 15.55 18.62 22.28
N ASP A 656 14.84 19.70 21.95
CA ASP A 656 15.16 20.46 20.74
C ASP A 656 16.49 21.22 20.88
N LEU A 657 17.13 21.48 19.75
CA LEU A 657 18.26 22.41 19.64
C LEU A 657 17.72 23.82 19.37
N TYR A 658 18.26 24.82 20.06
CA TYR A 658 17.85 26.21 19.89
C TYR A 658 19.04 27.06 19.42
N LEU A 659 18.86 27.81 18.33
CA LEU A 659 19.70 28.95 18.00
C LEU A 659 19.12 30.17 18.73
N GLY A 660 19.83 30.64 19.75
CA GLY A 660 19.43 31.70 20.68
C GLY A 660 19.09 31.20 22.09
N ASP A 661 18.55 32.09 22.95
CA ASP A 661 18.12 31.71 24.31
C ASP A 661 16.66 31.23 24.31
N ARG A 662 16.43 29.94 24.57
CA ARG A 662 15.09 29.34 24.60
C ARG A 662 14.11 29.95 25.62
N PHE A 663 14.60 30.73 26.58
CA PHE A 663 13.77 31.40 27.59
C PHE A 663 13.50 32.86 27.28
N ASN A 664 14.00 33.36 26.14
CA ASN A 664 13.91 34.74 25.68
C ASN A 664 14.39 35.76 26.72
N LYS A 665 15.59 35.54 27.27
CA LYS A 665 16.18 36.38 28.32
C LYS A 665 17.50 37.04 27.96
N ASP A 666 18.31 36.37 27.14
CA ASP A 666 19.71 36.72 26.95
C ASP A 666 20.17 36.30 25.54
N HIS A 667 19.43 36.71 24.51
CA HIS A 667 19.77 36.43 23.11
C HIS A 667 21.06 37.14 22.70
N PHE A 668 21.80 36.53 21.79
CA PHE A 668 22.97 37.16 21.19
C PHE A 668 22.59 38.37 20.31
N GLU A 669 23.21 39.51 20.60
CA GLU A 669 23.08 40.75 19.86
C GLU A 669 24.02 40.78 18.64
N GLY A 670 23.61 40.11 17.55
CA GLY A 670 24.41 40.06 16.33
C GLY A 670 23.82 39.17 15.25
N ALA A 671 24.64 38.89 14.23
CA ALA A 671 24.32 37.98 13.14
C ALA A 671 25.00 36.62 13.35
N LEU A 672 24.30 35.54 13.00
CA LEU A 672 24.75 34.15 13.07
C LEU A 672 24.60 33.51 11.68
N SER A 673 25.59 32.76 11.22
CA SER A 673 25.59 32.05 9.95
C SER A 673 26.41 30.76 10.05
N ASP A 674 26.42 29.95 9.00
CA ASP A 674 27.21 28.71 8.86
C ASP A 674 27.13 27.77 10.08
N VAL A 675 25.93 27.58 10.63
CA VAL A 675 25.74 26.73 11.82
C VAL A 675 25.66 25.28 11.38
N SER A 676 26.63 24.47 11.78
CA SER A 676 26.67 23.03 11.52
C SER A 676 26.96 22.22 12.78
N PHE A 677 26.37 21.03 12.87
CA PHE A 677 26.58 20.10 13.98
C PHE A 677 26.89 18.70 13.44
N LEU A 678 28.05 18.16 13.77
CA LEU A 678 28.56 16.89 13.24
C LEU A 678 28.75 15.87 14.35
N ALA A 679 28.46 14.60 14.08
CA ALA A 679 28.62 13.46 15.00
C ALA A 679 30.08 12.95 15.14
N TYR A 680 31.09 13.79 14.82
CA TYR A 680 32.50 13.43 14.94
C TYR A 680 33.41 14.62 15.29
N ASP A 681 34.63 14.33 15.76
CA ASP A 681 35.60 15.32 16.19
C ASP A 681 36.55 15.74 15.05
N LEU A 682 36.40 16.98 14.57
CA LEU A 682 37.28 17.56 13.55
C LEU A 682 38.66 17.92 14.12
N SER A 683 39.71 17.64 13.35
CA SER A 683 41.06 18.14 13.60
C SER A 683 41.18 19.62 13.26
N GLN A 684 42.23 20.27 13.76
CA GLN A 684 42.51 21.66 13.42
C GLN A 684 42.69 21.88 11.92
N GLU A 685 43.32 20.93 11.21
CA GLU A 685 43.55 21.05 9.76
C GLU A 685 42.23 21.03 8.99
N GLU A 686 41.29 20.16 9.38
CA GLU A 686 39.97 20.07 8.76
C GLU A 686 39.11 21.30 9.09
N ILE A 687 39.19 21.84 10.31
CA ILE A 687 38.52 23.10 10.68
C ILE A 687 39.04 24.26 9.82
N VAL A 688 40.37 24.42 9.70
CA VAL A 688 40.97 25.47 8.86
C VAL A 688 40.55 25.27 7.40
N HIS A 689 40.56 24.03 6.91
CA HIS A 689 40.15 23.72 5.54
C HIS A 689 38.69 24.10 5.28
N ARG A 690 37.77 23.77 6.19
CA ARG A 690 36.36 24.18 6.10
C ARG A 690 36.20 25.70 6.11
N ILE A 691 36.96 26.41 6.97
CA ILE A 691 36.92 27.88 7.01
C ILE A 691 37.38 28.50 5.68
N GLU A 692 38.39 27.91 5.02
CA GLU A 692 38.97 28.42 3.77
C GLU A 692 38.13 28.13 2.51
N ASN A 693 37.28 27.09 2.52
CA ASN A 693 36.55 26.60 1.35
C ASN A 693 35.01 26.66 1.50
N ARG A 694 34.49 27.59 2.31
CA ARG A 694 33.06 27.70 2.61
C ARG A 694 32.14 27.90 1.40
N ASP A 695 32.65 28.50 0.33
CA ASP A 695 31.91 28.69 -0.93
C ASP A 695 31.96 27.44 -1.84
N GLU A 696 32.77 26.44 -1.49
CA GLU A 696 32.91 25.16 -2.19
C GLU A 696 32.40 23.98 -1.32
N ASP A 697 31.84 24.25 -0.14
CA ASP A 697 31.14 23.27 0.67
C ASP A 697 29.81 22.92 -0.04
N PRO A 698 29.55 21.67 -0.47
CA PRO A 698 28.47 21.34 -1.41
C PRO A 698 27.04 21.59 -0.91
N GLY A 699 26.86 22.08 0.32
CA GLY A 699 25.55 22.40 0.91
C GLY A 699 24.86 23.66 0.38
N ASN A 700 25.48 24.39 -0.56
CA ASN A 700 24.83 25.55 -1.20
C ASN A 700 24.82 25.38 -2.73
N PRO A 701 23.67 25.16 -3.39
CA PRO A 701 23.60 25.16 -4.84
C PRO A 701 24.01 26.52 -5.38
N GLY A 702 25.20 26.62 -5.96
CA GLY A 702 25.62 27.82 -6.69
C GLY A 702 24.67 28.10 -7.85
N ASP A 703 24.31 29.37 -8.05
CA ASP A 703 23.45 29.85 -9.13
C ASP A 703 23.72 29.13 -10.46
N THR A 704 22.72 28.41 -10.97
CA THR A 704 22.75 27.84 -12.32
C THR A 704 22.81 28.98 -13.33
N GLY A 705 23.91 29.05 -14.09
CA GLY A 705 24.09 30.08 -15.12
C GLY A 705 23.01 30.02 -16.20
N ASP A 706 22.55 31.19 -16.67
CA ASP A 706 21.50 31.37 -17.67
C ASP A 706 21.58 30.37 -18.85
N THR A 707 20.52 29.58 -19.02
CA THR A 707 20.28 28.72 -20.19
C THR A 707 20.30 29.55 -21.48
N GLY A 708 21.15 29.19 -22.44
CA GLY A 708 21.29 29.89 -23.71
C GLY A 708 20.06 29.78 -24.62
N ASP A 709 19.79 30.84 -25.39
CA ASP A 709 18.64 30.97 -26.30
C ASP A 709 18.45 29.76 -27.24
N THR A 710 17.22 29.22 -27.24
CA THR A 710 16.72 28.18 -28.18
C THR A 710 16.88 28.62 -29.64
N GLY A 711 17.48 27.77 -30.47
CA GLY A 711 17.66 28.03 -31.91
C GLY A 711 16.37 27.91 -32.74
N ASP A 712 16.28 28.72 -33.80
CA ASP A 712 15.11 28.83 -34.69
C ASP A 712 14.64 27.49 -35.29
N THR A 713 13.33 27.28 -35.27
CA THR A 713 12.59 26.16 -35.90
C THR A 713 12.86 26.07 -37.41
N GLY A 714 13.18 24.87 -37.91
CA GLY A 714 13.41 24.60 -39.33
C GLY A 714 12.12 24.53 -40.17
N ASP A 715 12.21 25.00 -41.42
CA ASP A 715 11.09 25.11 -42.37
C ASP A 715 10.37 23.78 -42.68
N THR A 716 9.04 23.86 -42.73
CA THR A 716 8.09 22.81 -43.13
C THR A 716 8.31 22.31 -44.57
N GLY A 717 8.34 20.99 -44.77
CA GLY A 717 8.44 20.35 -46.09
C GLY A 717 7.11 20.27 -46.85
N ASP A 718 7.18 20.41 -48.18
CA ASP A 718 6.04 20.49 -49.11
C ASP A 718 5.13 19.23 -49.14
N THR A 719 3.82 19.49 -49.21
CA THR A 719 2.73 18.53 -49.39
C THR A 719 2.79 17.81 -50.75
N GLY A 720 2.68 16.48 -50.75
CA GLY A 720 2.60 15.65 -51.97
C GLY A 720 1.18 15.53 -52.55
N ASP A 721 1.09 15.49 -53.88
CA ASP A 721 -0.15 15.53 -54.68
C ASP A 721 -1.13 14.36 -54.45
N THR A 722 -2.43 14.70 -54.42
CA THR A 722 -3.60 13.81 -54.38
C THR A 722 -3.75 12.98 -55.67
N GLY A 723 -3.94 11.66 -55.53
CA GLY A 723 -4.26 10.74 -56.62
C GLY A 723 -5.76 10.55 -56.86
N ASP A 724 -6.13 10.38 -58.14
CA ASP A 724 -7.51 10.41 -58.67
C ASP A 724 -8.47 9.33 -58.12
N THR A 725 -9.72 9.76 -57.90
CA THR A 725 -10.91 8.96 -57.54
C THR A 725 -11.30 7.96 -58.65
N GLY A 726 -11.53 6.69 -58.28
CA GLY A 726 -12.10 5.65 -59.14
C GLY A 726 -13.61 5.47 -58.93
N ASP A 727 -14.32 5.15 -60.02
CA ASP A 727 -15.79 5.16 -60.16
C ASP A 727 -16.57 4.22 -59.21
N THR A 728 -17.70 4.74 -58.72
CA THR A 728 -18.76 4.04 -57.95
C THR A 728 -19.40 2.91 -58.75
N GLY A 729 -19.47 1.70 -58.16
CA GLY A 729 -20.25 0.57 -58.66
C GLY A 729 -21.66 0.51 -58.06
N ASP A 730 -22.63 0.03 -58.85
CA ASP A 730 -24.07 0.06 -58.58
C ASP A 730 -24.51 -0.65 -57.28
N THR A 731 -25.43 -0.01 -56.56
CA THR A 731 -26.16 -0.52 -55.40
C THR A 731 -26.94 -1.81 -55.72
N GLY A 732 -26.69 -2.88 -54.97
CA GLY A 732 -27.50 -4.10 -54.98
C GLY A 732 -28.70 -3.98 -54.04
N ASP A 733 -29.84 -4.57 -54.44
CA ASP A 733 -31.12 -4.51 -53.72
C ASP A 733 -31.02 -5.06 -52.28
N THR A 734 -31.56 -4.30 -51.33
CA THR A 734 -31.80 -4.69 -49.94
C THR A 734 -32.73 -5.91 -49.88
N GLY A 735 -32.27 -7.01 -49.26
CA GLY A 735 -33.12 -8.16 -48.95
C GLY A 735 -34.06 -7.84 -47.78
N ASP A 736 -35.29 -8.35 -47.85
CA ASP A 736 -36.29 -8.19 -46.79
C ASP A 736 -35.78 -8.71 -45.44
N THR A 737 -35.82 -7.87 -44.41
CA THR A 737 -35.67 -8.26 -43.00
C THR A 737 -36.76 -9.28 -42.67
N GLY A 738 -36.38 -10.46 -42.19
CA GLY A 738 -37.32 -11.46 -41.71
C GLY A 738 -37.99 -11.00 -40.41
N ASP A 739 -39.26 -11.37 -40.23
CA ASP A 739 -40.03 -11.07 -39.01
C ASP A 739 -39.29 -11.61 -37.77
N THR A 740 -39.12 -10.75 -36.77
CA THR A 740 -38.78 -11.13 -35.40
C THR A 740 -39.79 -12.18 -34.92
N GLY A 741 -39.32 -13.35 -34.48
CA GLY A 741 -40.20 -14.36 -33.90
C GLY A 741 -40.74 -13.88 -32.56
N ASP A 742 -42.01 -14.17 -32.30
CA ASP A 742 -42.64 -13.89 -31.01
C ASP A 742 -41.83 -14.54 -29.87
N THR A 743 -41.56 -13.76 -28.81
CA THR A 743 -41.10 -14.27 -27.51
C THR A 743 -42.06 -15.36 -27.05
N GLY A 744 -41.55 -16.52 -26.64
CA GLY A 744 -42.38 -17.62 -26.14
C GLY A 744 -43.00 -17.26 -24.79
N ASP A 745 -44.27 -17.61 -24.59
CA ASP A 745 -44.98 -17.43 -23.31
C ASP A 745 -44.17 -18.05 -22.15
N THR A 746 -43.92 -17.28 -21.10
CA THR A 746 -43.47 -17.75 -19.78
C THR A 746 -44.43 -18.84 -19.30
N GLY A 747 -43.91 -20.02 -18.93
CA GLY A 747 -44.74 -21.13 -18.48
C GLY A 747 -45.36 -20.82 -17.11
N ASP A 748 -46.64 -21.17 -16.93
CA ASP A 748 -47.33 -21.05 -15.65
C ASP A 748 -46.49 -21.64 -14.50
N THR A 749 -46.18 -20.81 -13.49
CA THR A 749 -45.61 -21.24 -12.20
C THR A 749 -46.55 -22.28 -11.59
N GLY A 750 -46.04 -23.50 -11.37
CA GLY A 750 -46.83 -24.58 -10.78
C GLY A 750 -47.08 -24.33 -9.30
N ASP A 751 -48.31 -24.60 -8.83
CA ASP A 751 -48.66 -24.68 -7.40
C ASP A 751 -47.52 -25.33 -6.59
N THR A 752 -47.07 -24.69 -5.50
CA THR A 752 -46.05 -25.15 -4.51
C THR A 752 -46.51 -26.40 -3.73
N GLY A 753 -46.81 -27.48 -4.46
CA GLY A 753 -47.20 -28.80 -3.96
C GLY A 753 -46.17 -29.88 -4.26
N GLY A 754 -44.93 -29.50 -4.59
CA GLY A 754 -43.77 -30.39 -4.77
C GLY A 754 -43.20 -30.83 -3.43
N LYS A 755 -42.63 -32.03 -3.37
CA LYS A 755 -42.08 -32.62 -2.15
C LYS A 755 -40.65 -32.08 -1.95
N PHE A 756 -40.40 -31.23 -0.95
CA PHE A 756 -39.05 -30.80 -0.58
C PHE A 756 -38.10 -31.99 -0.42
N ASP A 757 -36.88 -31.84 -0.92
CA ASP A 757 -35.82 -32.85 -0.83
C ASP A 757 -35.27 -32.95 0.59
N ILE A 758 -35.24 -31.82 1.30
CA ILE A 758 -34.96 -31.71 2.73
C ILE A 758 -35.95 -30.74 3.36
N VAL A 759 -36.42 -31.09 4.56
CA VAL A 759 -37.12 -30.17 5.46
C VAL A 759 -36.35 -30.17 6.78
N GLY A 760 -35.96 -28.99 7.24
CA GLY A 760 -35.30 -28.78 8.52
C GLY A 760 -36.24 -28.96 9.71
N ASP A 761 -35.71 -28.73 10.92
CA ASP A 761 -36.48 -28.74 12.17
C ASP A 761 -36.55 -27.36 12.82
N ASP A 762 -37.18 -27.23 14.00
CA ASP A 762 -37.38 -25.93 14.68
C ASP A 762 -36.08 -25.33 15.29
N GLY A 763 -34.89 -25.64 14.76
CA GLY A 763 -33.64 -25.04 15.21
C GLY A 763 -32.73 -24.67 14.05
N ASN A 764 -31.70 -23.87 14.33
CA ASN A 764 -30.78 -23.33 13.33
C ASN A 764 -30.08 -24.43 12.51
N ASN A 765 -30.54 -24.63 11.29
CA ASN A 765 -30.15 -25.66 10.35
C ASN A 765 -29.17 -25.10 9.32
N LYS A 766 -28.25 -25.95 8.84
CA LYS A 766 -27.36 -25.63 7.70
C LYS A 766 -27.59 -26.66 6.60
N ILE A 767 -28.29 -26.28 5.54
CA ILE A 767 -28.68 -27.16 4.43
C ILE A 767 -27.93 -26.73 3.17
N ARG A 768 -27.19 -27.66 2.56
CA ARG A 768 -26.41 -27.43 1.34
C ARG A 768 -26.50 -28.63 0.38
N ARG A 769 -26.72 -28.39 -0.91
CA ARG A 769 -26.64 -29.42 -1.96
C ARG A 769 -25.85 -28.93 -3.16
N GLY A 770 -25.31 -29.88 -3.92
CA GLY A 770 -24.44 -29.61 -5.07
C GLY A 770 -25.23 -29.20 -6.31
N ASN A 771 -24.65 -29.39 -7.50
CA ASN A 771 -25.12 -28.74 -8.73
C ASN A 771 -26.41 -29.32 -9.39
N ASP A 772 -27.32 -29.94 -8.64
CA ASP A 772 -28.59 -30.50 -9.14
C ASP A 772 -29.76 -29.55 -8.79
N ASP A 773 -30.88 -29.59 -9.51
CA ASP A 773 -32.07 -28.81 -9.13
C ASP A 773 -32.67 -29.37 -7.82
N ASP A 774 -32.60 -28.61 -6.73
CA ASP A 774 -32.96 -29.04 -5.39
C ASP A 774 -34.07 -28.16 -4.75
N ALA A 775 -34.83 -28.72 -3.80
CA ALA A 775 -35.82 -27.95 -3.03
C ALA A 775 -35.66 -28.11 -1.51
N PHE A 776 -35.40 -27.01 -0.80
CA PHE A 776 -35.21 -26.94 0.66
C PHE A 776 -36.31 -26.15 1.35
N ASP A 777 -36.53 -26.56 2.60
CA ASP A 777 -37.33 -25.85 3.59
C ASP A 777 -36.52 -25.88 4.89
N GLY A 778 -36.09 -24.71 5.40
CA GLY A 778 -35.30 -24.59 6.63
C GLY A 778 -36.10 -24.94 7.88
N GLY A 779 -37.42 -24.72 7.85
CA GLY A 779 -38.31 -25.00 8.96
C GLY A 779 -38.42 -23.81 9.91
N GLY A 780 -37.73 -23.83 11.04
CA GLY A 780 -37.69 -22.63 11.89
C GLY A 780 -36.44 -22.56 12.73
N GLY A 781 -36.14 -21.38 13.26
CA GLY A 781 -34.79 -21.04 13.73
C GLY A 781 -34.02 -20.29 12.64
N ASP A 782 -32.84 -19.77 12.99
CA ASP A 782 -32.05 -18.96 12.05
C ASP A 782 -31.20 -19.90 11.16
N ASP A 783 -31.67 -20.13 9.94
CA ASP A 783 -31.19 -21.16 9.02
C ASP A 783 -30.22 -20.64 7.96
N VAL A 784 -29.41 -21.53 7.39
CA VAL A 784 -28.53 -21.24 6.24
C VAL A 784 -28.80 -22.26 5.13
N LEU A 785 -29.35 -21.79 4.01
CA LEU A 785 -29.73 -22.58 2.85
C LEU A 785 -28.88 -22.19 1.64
N VAL A 786 -28.15 -23.16 1.05
CA VAL A 786 -27.25 -22.91 -0.11
C VAL A 786 -27.48 -23.94 -1.22
N GLY A 787 -27.81 -23.46 -2.42
CA GLY A 787 -28.09 -24.28 -3.62
C GLY A 787 -26.86 -24.63 -4.47
N TYR A 788 -25.81 -23.80 -4.46
CA TYR A 788 -24.61 -23.87 -5.34
C TYR A 788 -24.91 -23.76 -6.83
N GLY A 789 -25.62 -24.70 -7.45
CA GLY A 789 -26.08 -24.50 -8.82
C GLY A 789 -27.10 -25.55 -9.26
N GLY A 790 -27.79 -25.28 -10.36
CA GLY A 790 -29.11 -25.88 -10.58
C GLY A 790 -30.16 -24.80 -10.42
N ASN A 791 -31.43 -25.13 -10.66
CA ASN A 791 -32.55 -24.21 -10.45
C ASN A 791 -33.23 -24.61 -9.15
N ASP A 792 -32.83 -23.97 -8.08
CA ASP A 792 -33.14 -24.36 -6.71
C ASP A 792 -34.37 -23.64 -6.17
N VAL A 793 -35.00 -24.24 -5.15
CA VAL A 793 -36.07 -23.61 -4.37
C VAL A 793 -35.64 -23.59 -2.91
N LEU A 794 -35.40 -22.40 -2.36
CA LEU A 794 -34.93 -22.19 -1.00
C LEU A 794 -36.02 -21.52 -0.17
N VAL A 795 -36.65 -22.25 0.76
CA VAL A 795 -37.63 -21.66 1.69
C VAL A 795 -36.97 -21.52 3.06
N GLY A 796 -36.76 -20.28 3.51
CA GLY A 796 -36.14 -19.97 4.82
C GLY A 796 -36.87 -20.64 5.97
N GLY A 797 -38.07 -20.17 6.27
CA GLY A 797 -38.88 -20.73 7.34
C GLY A 797 -39.33 -19.63 8.29
N GLU A 798 -39.46 -19.93 9.59
CA GLU A 798 -39.58 -18.93 10.65
C GLU A 798 -38.18 -18.64 11.23
N GLY A 799 -37.61 -17.44 11.08
CA GLY A 799 -36.30 -17.16 11.68
C GLY A 799 -35.54 -16.07 10.94
N ALA A 800 -34.32 -15.77 11.41
CA ALA A 800 -33.43 -14.88 10.68
C ALA A 800 -32.53 -15.69 9.74
N ASP A 801 -33.01 -16.00 8.53
CA ASP A 801 -32.34 -16.94 7.65
C ASP A 801 -31.36 -16.29 6.67
N THR A 802 -30.49 -17.13 6.10
CA THR A 802 -29.59 -16.82 5.01
C THR A 802 -29.89 -17.74 3.83
N LEU A 803 -30.31 -17.16 2.71
CA LEU A 803 -30.68 -17.86 1.48
C LEU A 803 -29.68 -17.53 0.36
N ILE A 804 -29.02 -18.55 -0.22
CA ILE A 804 -28.04 -18.38 -1.31
C ILE A 804 -28.34 -19.37 -2.44
N GLY A 805 -28.86 -18.89 -3.56
CA GLY A 805 -29.21 -19.68 -4.74
C GLY A 805 -27.97 -20.32 -5.38
N GLY A 806 -27.11 -19.50 -5.98
CA GLY A 806 -25.88 -19.97 -6.60
C GLY A 806 -25.91 -19.75 -8.11
N ASN A 807 -25.61 -20.76 -8.93
CA ASN A 807 -25.72 -20.64 -10.39
C ASN A 807 -26.97 -21.36 -10.91
N GLY A 808 -27.88 -20.63 -11.55
CA GLY A 808 -29.08 -21.13 -12.18
C GLY A 808 -30.23 -20.16 -11.93
N ASN A 809 -31.46 -20.58 -12.23
CA ASN A 809 -32.63 -19.72 -12.03
C ASN A 809 -33.35 -20.18 -10.76
N ASP A 810 -33.05 -19.52 -9.66
CA ASP A 810 -33.44 -19.95 -8.32
C ASP A 810 -34.72 -19.25 -7.85
N VAL A 811 -35.45 -19.88 -6.92
CA VAL A 811 -36.60 -19.29 -6.22
C VAL A 811 -36.29 -19.24 -4.74
N LEU A 812 -36.17 -18.04 -4.20
CA LEU A 812 -35.87 -17.79 -2.80
C LEU A 812 -37.15 -17.30 -2.13
N VAL A 813 -37.66 -18.04 -1.14
CA VAL A 813 -38.86 -17.71 -0.37
C VAL A 813 -38.44 -17.26 1.02
N ALA A 814 -38.53 -15.96 1.26
CA ALA A 814 -38.03 -15.27 2.44
C ALA A 814 -39.16 -14.71 3.32
N ASP A 815 -38.81 -14.25 4.51
CA ASP A 815 -39.62 -13.37 5.35
C ASP A 815 -38.88 -12.06 5.72
N LEU A 816 -39.45 -11.24 6.61
CA LEU A 816 -38.86 -9.95 7.00
C LEU A 816 -37.78 -10.05 8.09
N ASP A 817 -37.67 -11.18 8.77
CA ASP A 817 -36.64 -11.43 9.79
C ASP A 817 -35.33 -11.95 9.15
N ASP A 818 -35.38 -12.42 7.89
CA ASP A 818 -34.22 -12.88 7.11
C ASP A 818 -33.12 -11.82 6.94
N ILE A 819 -31.88 -12.26 7.11
CA ILE A 819 -30.71 -11.38 7.22
C ILE A 819 -29.82 -11.36 5.98
N ARG A 820 -29.97 -12.34 5.07
CA ARG A 820 -29.21 -12.40 3.81
C ARG A 820 -29.95 -13.19 2.73
N ILE A 821 -30.07 -12.61 1.53
CA ILE A 821 -30.73 -13.23 0.37
C ILE A 821 -29.88 -12.98 -0.86
N ASP A 822 -29.39 -14.02 -1.52
CA ASP A 822 -28.49 -13.91 -2.67
C ASP A 822 -28.93 -14.89 -3.75
N GLY A 823 -29.52 -14.41 -4.84
CA GLY A 823 -29.92 -15.31 -5.95
C GLY A 823 -28.71 -15.94 -6.63
N GLY A 824 -27.69 -15.12 -6.91
CA GLY A 824 -26.45 -15.55 -7.53
C GLY A 824 -26.41 -15.25 -9.02
N LYS A 825 -26.06 -16.22 -9.87
CA LYS A 825 -26.01 -16.06 -11.33
C LYS A 825 -27.22 -16.74 -11.96
N GLY A 826 -28.00 -15.98 -12.71
CA GLY A 826 -29.11 -16.49 -13.52
C GLY A 826 -30.28 -15.53 -13.44
N HIS A 827 -31.50 -16.05 -13.57
CA HIS A 827 -32.73 -15.28 -13.38
C HIS A 827 -33.44 -15.76 -12.13
N ASP A 828 -33.21 -15.04 -11.03
CA ASP A 828 -33.60 -15.44 -9.69
C ASP A 828 -34.86 -14.69 -9.24
N ILE A 829 -35.75 -15.42 -8.58
CA ILE A 829 -37.05 -14.94 -8.12
C ILE A 829 -37.07 -14.89 -6.60
N LEU A 830 -37.31 -13.71 -6.03
CA LEU A 830 -37.60 -13.53 -4.62
C LEU A 830 -39.12 -13.51 -4.38
N GLN A 831 -39.56 -14.41 -3.51
CA GLN A 831 -40.93 -14.53 -3.00
C GLN A 831 -40.96 -14.31 -1.49
N PHE A 832 -42.10 -13.90 -0.96
CA PHE A 832 -42.31 -13.71 0.47
C PHE A 832 -43.42 -14.63 1.00
N GLN A 833 -43.28 -15.12 2.23
CA GLN A 833 -44.31 -15.95 2.86
C GLN A 833 -45.60 -15.14 3.18
N ASP A 834 -46.76 -15.82 3.13
CA ASP A 834 -48.15 -15.30 3.07
C ASP A 834 -48.67 -14.40 4.24
N SER A 835 -47.84 -13.58 4.91
CA SER A 835 -48.28 -12.72 6.03
C SER A 835 -47.86 -11.25 6.03
N GLU A 836 -47.10 -10.77 5.04
CA GLU A 836 -46.40 -9.48 5.15
C GLU A 836 -47.09 -8.30 4.44
N ASP A 837 -47.71 -7.39 5.22
CA ASP A 837 -48.46 -6.23 4.70
C ASP A 837 -47.56 -5.11 4.10
N VAL A 838 -46.26 -5.05 4.45
CA VAL A 838 -45.32 -4.01 3.99
C VAL A 838 -43.90 -4.60 3.84
N LEU A 839 -43.40 -4.62 2.61
CA LEU A 839 -42.02 -4.97 2.25
C LEU A 839 -41.22 -3.67 2.11
N ASP A 840 -40.22 -3.45 2.97
CA ASP A 840 -39.45 -2.20 3.00
C ASP A 840 -37.94 -2.48 2.79
N PHE A 841 -37.46 -2.18 1.58
CA PHE A 841 -36.05 -2.38 1.21
C PHE A 841 -35.14 -1.20 1.58
N SER A 842 -35.59 -0.24 2.40
CA SER A 842 -34.76 0.88 2.87
C SER A 842 -33.54 0.47 3.71
N GLY A 843 -33.46 -0.80 4.13
CA GLY A 843 -32.33 -1.39 4.86
C GLY A 843 -31.26 -2.08 4.00
N PHE A 844 -31.35 -2.04 2.66
CA PHE A 844 -30.40 -2.73 1.77
C PHE A 844 -29.00 -2.09 1.85
N ASP A 845 -28.12 -2.67 2.67
CA ASP A 845 -26.70 -2.31 2.81
C ASP A 845 -25.74 -3.40 2.28
N GLY A 846 -26.23 -4.26 1.38
CA GLY A 846 -25.42 -5.23 0.62
C GLY A 846 -25.67 -6.72 0.90
N TYR A 847 -26.58 -7.06 1.81
CA TYR A 847 -26.86 -8.46 2.19
C TYR A 847 -28.00 -9.13 1.42
N HIS A 848 -28.81 -8.37 0.70
CA HIS A 848 -29.85 -8.91 -0.20
C HIS A 848 -29.55 -8.48 -1.63
N ARG A 849 -29.21 -9.40 -2.55
CA ARG A 849 -28.62 -9.10 -3.86
C ARG A 849 -28.93 -10.15 -4.92
N ASN A 850 -28.60 -9.82 -6.17
CA ASN A 850 -28.70 -10.74 -7.32
C ASN A 850 -30.11 -11.34 -7.49
N ILE A 851 -31.13 -10.47 -7.47
CA ILE A 851 -32.53 -10.86 -7.71
C ILE A 851 -33.02 -10.09 -8.94
N GLU A 852 -33.48 -10.82 -9.95
CA GLU A 852 -34.01 -10.26 -11.20
C GLU A 852 -35.53 -10.08 -11.16
N GLU A 853 -36.25 -10.90 -10.38
CA GLU A 853 -37.70 -10.80 -10.21
C GLU A 853 -38.12 -10.83 -8.74
N ILE A 854 -38.99 -9.90 -8.36
CA ILE A 854 -39.70 -9.95 -7.08
C ILE A 854 -41.16 -10.26 -7.36
N ASP A 855 -41.64 -11.37 -6.83
CA ASP A 855 -43.00 -11.85 -7.01
C ASP A 855 -43.81 -11.69 -5.72
N ILE A 856 -44.75 -10.74 -5.76
CA ILE A 856 -45.71 -10.43 -4.70
C ILE A 856 -47.15 -10.79 -5.13
N LYS A 857 -47.34 -11.63 -6.15
CA LYS A 857 -48.67 -12.07 -6.61
C LYS A 857 -49.30 -13.09 -5.64
N ASN A 858 -49.61 -12.68 -4.41
CA ASN A 858 -50.33 -13.51 -3.44
C ASN A 858 -51.81 -13.07 -3.30
N ASP A 859 -52.59 -13.68 -2.41
CA ASP A 859 -53.99 -13.31 -2.18
C ASP A 859 -54.18 -12.19 -1.14
N HIS A 860 -53.07 -11.56 -0.75
CA HIS A 860 -52.96 -10.47 0.20
C HIS A 860 -52.68 -9.13 -0.51
N ALA A 861 -52.71 -8.03 0.25
CA ALA A 861 -52.50 -6.69 -0.30
C ALA A 861 -51.20 -6.15 0.25
N ASP A 862 -50.17 -6.19 -0.58
CA ASP A 862 -48.81 -5.94 -0.12
C ASP A 862 -48.35 -4.53 -0.49
N THR A 863 -47.54 -3.91 0.37
CA THR A 863 -46.88 -2.64 0.04
C THR A 863 -45.39 -2.86 -0.14
N LEU A 864 -44.91 -2.86 -1.38
CA LEU A 864 -43.48 -2.90 -1.69
C LEU A 864 -42.89 -1.49 -1.76
N LYS A 865 -41.98 -1.14 -0.85
CA LYS A 865 -41.16 0.06 -0.94
C LYS A 865 -39.80 -0.25 -1.49
N VAL A 866 -39.48 0.46 -2.56
CA VAL A 866 -38.28 0.29 -3.32
C VAL A 866 -37.40 1.53 -3.10
N HIS A 867 -36.32 1.33 -2.34
CA HIS A 867 -35.30 2.31 -2.01
C HIS A 867 -33.99 1.90 -2.69
N HIS A 868 -33.21 2.84 -3.26
CA HIS A 868 -31.86 2.57 -3.80
C HIS A 868 -31.75 1.37 -4.79
N LEU A 869 -32.45 1.41 -5.94
CA LEU A 869 -32.34 0.39 -6.99
C LEU A 869 -31.03 0.50 -7.81
N ASN A 870 -29.88 0.29 -7.18
CA ASN A 870 -28.61 0.18 -7.91
C ASN A 870 -27.97 -1.21 -7.83
N GLU A 871 -28.57 -2.19 -7.15
CA GLU A 871 -27.84 -3.42 -6.75
C GLU A 871 -28.57 -4.76 -6.96
N ASN A 872 -29.71 -4.80 -7.67
CA ASN A 872 -30.43 -6.05 -7.94
C ASN A 872 -30.55 -6.33 -9.45
N GLY A 873 -29.85 -7.37 -9.92
CA GLY A 873 -29.97 -7.92 -11.27
C GLY A 873 -28.61 -8.15 -11.95
N SER A 874 -28.09 -9.38 -11.88
CA SER A 874 -26.75 -9.78 -12.36
C SER A 874 -26.65 -9.96 -13.89
N GLU A 875 -27.77 -10.07 -14.62
CA GLU A 875 -27.72 -10.37 -16.08
C GLU A 875 -28.65 -9.55 -17.01
N THR A 876 -29.81 -9.07 -16.55
CA THR A 876 -30.83 -8.46 -17.43
C THR A 876 -30.80 -6.93 -17.47
N GLY A 877 -30.18 -6.30 -16.46
CA GLY A 877 -30.17 -4.84 -16.28
C GLY A 877 -31.51 -4.24 -15.84
N TYR A 878 -32.52 -5.06 -15.50
CA TYR A 878 -33.83 -4.62 -15.03
C TYR A 878 -34.35 -5.54 -13.91
N LEU A 879 -34.91 -4.94 -12.86
CA LEU A 879 -35.70 -5.63 -11.84
C LEU A 879 -37.16 -5.74 -12.32
N GLN A 880 -37.69 -6.96 -12.39
CA GLN A 880 -39.10 -7.23 -12.63
C GLN A 880 -39.85 -7.29 -11.30
N ILE A 881 -41.02 -6.65 -11.24
CA ILE A 881 -41.93 -6.77 -10.09
C ILE A 881 -43.23 -7.36 -10.61
N SER A 882 -43.54 -8.56 -10.13
CA SER A 882 -44.78 -9.28 -10.38
C SER A 882 -45.75 -8.96 -9.22
N ALA A 883 -46.84 -8.24 -9.50
CA ALA A 883 -47.83 -7.82 -8.48
C ALA A 883 -49.27 -7.96 -8.98
N ASP A 884 -50.23 -8.02 -8.06
CA ASP A 884 -51.67 -8.10 -8.35
C ASP A 884 -52.40 -6.74 -8.15
N SER A 885 -53.73 -6.73 -8.31
CA SER A 885 -54.54 -5.50 -8.25
C SER A 885 -54.70 -4.88 -6.85
N ASN A 886 -54.28 -5.59 -5.79
CA ASN A 886 -54.39 -5.18 -4.39
C ASN A 886 -53.10 -4.53 -3.89
N ASP A 887 -52.00 -4.73 -4.60
CA ASP A 887 -50.67 -4.34 -4.17
C ASP A 887 -50.36 -2.87 -4.42
N THR A 888 -49.39 -2.36 -3.67
CA THR A 888 -48.89 -0.99 -3.76
C THR A 888 -47.37 -1.01 -3.87
N VAL A 889 -46.82 -0.50 -4.96
CA VAL A 889 -45.37 -0.28 -5.10
C VAL A 889 -45.06 1.20 -4.89
N ILE A 890 -44.16 1.51 -3.96
CA ILE A 890 -43.72 2.85 -3.59
C ILE A 890 -42.24 2.99 -3.97
N PHE A 891 -41.90 4.01 -4.74
CA PHE A 891 -40.51 4.40 -5.00
C PHE A 891 -40.18 5.64 -4.16
N ASP A 892 -39.19 5.57 -3.29
CA ASP A 892 -38.81 6.68 -2.40
C ASP A 892 -37.29 6.98 -2.54
N ASP A 893 -36.97 8.26 -2.72
CA ASP A 893 -35.62 8.84 -2.94
C ASP A 893 -34.95 8.62 -4.34
N ALA A 894 -35.45 9.36 -5.34
CA ALA A 894 -34.96 9.33 -6.73
C ALA A 894 -33.68 10.14 -7.00
N ASP A 895 -33.04 10.75 -5.99
CA ASP A 895 -31.83 11.58 -6.19
C ASP A 895 -30.57 10.74 -6.50
N SER A 896 -30.67 9.39 -6.49
CA SER A 896 -29.56 8.44 -6.69
C SER A 896 -29.56 7.68 -8.02
N PHE A 897 -30.49 7.97 -8.95
CA PHE A 897 -30.49 7.37 -10.29
C PHE A 897 -29.38 7.97 -11.17
N SER A 898 -28.18 7.38 -11.18
CA SER A 898 -27.09 7.78 -12.06
C SER A 898 -27.28 7.24 -13.48
N THR A 899 -27.92 8.00 -14.38
CA THR A 899 -27.98 7.81 -15.86
C THR A 899 -28.28 6.42 -16.45
N ALA A 900 -28.58 5.40 -15.64
CA ALA A 900 -29.08 4.12 -16.10
C ALA A 900 -30.53 4.35 -16.56
N SER A 901 -30.75 4.21 -17.86
CA SER A 901 -32.08 4.17 -18.45
C SER A 901 -32.90 3.05 -17.80
N PHE A 902 -33.75 3.40 -16.84
CA PHE A 902 -34.81 2.54 -16.34
C PHE A 902 -35.72 2.13 -17.51
N ILE A 903 -35.76 0.83 -17.81
CA ILE A 903 -36.83 0.17 -18.58
C ILE A 903 -37.35 -0.97 -17.69
N GLY A 904 -38.01 -0.63 -16.58
CA GLY A 904 -38.82 -1.63 -15.88
C GLY A 904 -40.01 -2.00 -16.76
N THR A 905 -40.13 -3.27 -17.14
CA THR A 905 -41.41 -3.86 -17.55
C THR A 905 -42.10 -4.36 -16.29
N VAL A 906 -43.19 -3.69 -15.89
CA VAL A 906 -44.12 -4.23 -14.89
C VAL A 906 -45.14 -5.05 -15.67
N GLU A 907 -45.05 -6.38 -15.60
CA GLU A 907 -46.02 -7.27 -16.24
C GLU A 907 -47.18 -7.52 -15.27
N ILE A 908 -48.30 -6.83 -15.50
CA ILE A 908 -49.50 -6.89 -14.66
C ILE A 908 -50.59 -7.70 -15.36
N ASP A 909 -51.07 -8.75 -14.69
CA ASP A 909 -52.22 -9.53 -15.12
C ASP A 909 -53.51 -8.74 -14.79
N ASP A 910 -54.19 -8.24 -15.82
CA ASP A 910 -55.51 -7.55 -15.86
C ASP A 910 -56.07 -6.90 -14.55
N GLU A 911 -56.00 -5.55 -14.49
CA GLU A 911 -56.85 -4.54 -13.76
C GLU A 911 -56.19 -3.66 -12.64
N ILE A 912 -56.12 -2.34 -12.94
CA ILE A 912 -56.00 -1.11 -12.09
C ILE A 912 -54.87 -1.04 -11.02
N PHE A 913 -53.90 -0.14 -11.24
CA PHE A 913 -52.80 0.21 -10.31
C PHE A 913 -52.93 1.60 -9.64
N ASN A 914 -52.43 1.75 -8.40
CA ASN A 914 -52.20 3.03 -7.71
C ASN A 914 -50.69 3.26 -7.47
N ALA A 915 -50.08 4.22 -8.18
CA ALA A 915 -48.69 4.65 -7.95
C ALA A 915 -48.69 5.93 -7.08
N ILE A 916 -47.84 5.98 -6.05
CA ILE A 916 -47.61 7.20 -5.24
C ILE A 916 -46.13 7.57 -5.34
N GLU A 917 -45.82 8.77 -5.83
CA GLU A 917 -44.46 9.33 -5.95
C GLU A 917 -44.27 10.43 -4.89
N THR A 918 -43.21 10.37 -4.07
CA THR A 918 -42.87 11.35 -3.02
C THR A 918 -41.69 12.26 -3.43
N THR A 919 -41.91 13.58 -3.44
CA THR A 919 -41.16 14.65 -4.16
C THR A 919 -39.66 14.97 -3.86
N ARG A 920 -38.84 15.29 -4.91
CA ARG A 920 -38.24 16.64 -5.28
C ARG A 920 -37.38 16.58 -6.58
N TYR A 921 -37.43 17.62 -7.41
CA TYR A 921 -36.86 17.64 -8.79
C TYR A 921 -35.52 18.38 -8.95
N ARG A 922 -34.56 17.74 -9.65
CA ARG A 922 -33.65 18.35 -10.65
C ARG A 922 -33.52 17.43 -11.87
N ASP A 923 -34.09 17.88 -12.99
CA ASP A 923 -33.87 17.42 -14.38
C ASP A 923 -33.54 15.94 -14.62
N GLU A 924 -34.53 15.07 -14.92
CA GLU A 924 -34.46 13.99 -15.94
C GLU A 924 -35.81 13.24 -16.14
N LYS A 925 -35.92 12.47 -17.24
CA LYS A 925 -37.17 11.91 -17.84
C LYS A 925 -37.55 10.53 -17.28
N LEU A 926 -38.85 10.26 -17.11
CA LEU A 926 -39.42 8.95 -16.75
C LEU A 926 -40.05 8.24 -17.98
N PHE A 927 -39.77 6.95 -18.17
CA PHE A 927 -40.42 6.09 -19.18
C PHE A 927 -41.26 5.00 -18.48
N LEU A 928 -42.54 4.90 -18.83
CA LEU A 928 -43.48 3.88 -18.33
C LEU A 928 -43.92 3.00 -19.51
N VAL A 929 -43.85 1.67 -19.37
CA VAL A 929 -44.33 0.70 -20.37
C VAL A 929 -45.52 -0.08 -19.79
N SER A 930 -46.69 0.16 -20.42
CA SER A 930 -47.98 -0.57 -20.37
C SER A 930 -48.69 -0.87 -19.05
N ALA A 931 -49.70 -0.05 -18.73
CA ALA A 931 -51.11 -0.35 -18.37
C ALA A 931 -51.73 0.96 -17.82
N GLU A 932 -53.06 1.05 -17.62
CA GLU A 932 -53.69 2.29 -17.10
C GLU A 932 -53.13 2.67 -15.70
N ALA A 933 -52.31 3.72 -15.64
CA ALA A 933 -51.74 4.22 -14.38
C ALA A 933 -52.54 5.41 -13.83
N THR A 934 -52.76 5.42 -12.51
CA THR A 934 -53.22 6.60 -11.76
C THR A 934 -52.04 7.18 -10.99
N ILE A 935 -51.61 8.39 -11.34
CA ILE A 935 -50.50 9.10 -10.66
C ILE A 935 -51.09 9.94 -9.53
N LEU A 936 -50.60 9.78 -8.30
CA LEU A 936 -51.04 10.50 -7.10
C LEU A 936 -49.91 11.37 -6.51
N THR A 937 -50.26 12.50 -5.89
CA THR A 937 -49.37 13.24 -4.97
C THR A 937 -49.33 12.60 -3.57
N ASP A 938 -48.36 12.99 -2.73
CA ASP A 938 -48.22 12.62 -1.31
C ASP A 938 -49.51 12.76 -0.46
N ASP A 939 -50.45 13.64 -0.87
CA ASP A 939 -51.73 13.86 -0.19
C ASP A 939 -52.92 13.11 -0.84
N GLY A 940 -52.65 12.21 -1.79
CA GLY A 940 -53.63 11.41 -2.50
C GLY A 940 -54.37 12.15 -3.61
N THR A 941 -53.83 13.26 -4.13
CA THR A 941 -54.44 14.00 -5.24
C THR A 941 -54.04 13.39 -6.58
N VAL A 942 -55.03 13.01 -7.40
CA VAL A 942 -54.82 12.44 -8.75
C VAL A 942 -54.28 13.50 -9.71
N LEU A 943 -53.05 13.28 -10.22
CA LEU A 943 -52.37 14.11 -11.22
C LEU A 943 -52.73 13.70 -12.66
N ALA A 944 -52.88 12.40 -12.93
CA ALA A 944 -53.25 11.87 -14.26
C ALA A 944 -53.95 10.51 -14.17
N THR A 945 -54.84 10.22 -15.14
CA THR A 945 -55.48 8.90 -15.38
C THR A 945 -55.68 8.68 -16.89
N GLY A 946 -55.32 7.50 -17.41
CA GLY A 946 -55.76 7.04 -18.74
C GLY A 946 -54.85 6.01 -19.44
N GLU A 947 -55.40 5.32 -20.45
CA GLU A 947 -54.69 4.44 -21.40
C GLU A 947 -53.60 5.19 -22.19
N VAL A 948 -52.36 4.70 -22.13
CA VAL A 948 -51.25 5.18 -22.97
C VAL A 948 -51.00 4.19 -24.11
N PRO A 949 -51.25 4.55 -25.39
CA PRO A 949 -50.92 3.68 -26.50
C PRO A 949 -49.42 3.82 -26.84
N GLY A 950 -48.70 2.71 -26.79
CA GLY A 950 -47.37 2.46 -27.38
C GLY A 950 -46.43 3.66 -27.52
N SER A 951 -45.51 3.81 -26.58
CA SER A 951 -44.37 4.76 -26.55
C SER A 951 -44.75 6.24 -26.79
N ALA A 952 -44.88 7.01 -25.70
CA ALA A 952 -44.91 8.46 -25.75
C ALA A 952 -44.04 9.08 -24.63
N GLU A 953 -43.12 9.97 -24.99
CA GLU A 953 -42.38 10.82 -24.06
C GLU A 953 -43.29 11.93 -23.52
N PHE A 954 -43.30 12.16 -22.20
CA PHE A 954 -43.92 13.34 -21.59
C PHE A 954 -42.84 14.32 -21.10
N GLN A 955 -42.83 15.54 -21.65
CA GLN A 955 -42.11 16.67 -21.06
C GLN A 955 -43.05 17.41 -20.09
N LEU A 956 -42.78 17.34 -18.79
CA LEU A 956 -43.46 18.14 -17.77
C LEU A 956 -42.91 19.58 -17.76
N GLY A 957 -43.13 20.32 -18.85
CA GLY A 957 -42.65 21.69 -19.03
C GLY A 957 -43.73 22.78 -19.13
N ASP A 958 -45.01 22.44 -19.35
CA ASP A 958 -46.03 23.41 -19.77
C ASP A 958 -47.34 23.41 -18.95
N LEU A 959 -47.30 23.01 -17.68
CA LEU A 959 -48.43 23.22 -16.76
C LEU A 959 -48.25 24.53 -15.98
N ILE A 960 -48.95 25.57 -16.46
CA ILE A 960 -49.06 26.86 -15.78
C ILE A 960 -49.94 26.68 -14.52
N PHE A 961 -49.37 27.03 -13.36
CA PHE A 961 -49.96 27.04 -12.01
C PHE A 961 -51.41 27.56 -11.91
#